data_AF-A0AAW0CC90-F1
#
_entry.id   AF-A0AAW0CC90-F1
#
_cell.length_a   1.000
_cell.length_b   1.000
_cell.length_c   1.000
_cell.angle_alpha   90.00
_cell.angle_beta   90.00
_cell.angle_gamma   90.00
#
_symmetry.space_group_name_H-M   'P 1'
#
loop_
_entity.id
_entity.type
_entity.pdbx_description
1 polymer ?
#
loop_
_entity_poly.entity_id
_entity_poly.type
_entity_poly.pdbx_seq_one_letter_code
_entity_poly.pdbx_strand_id
1 'polypeptide(L)'
;MASSRQAVGTDFLRNKNTSAALGPFDGRVAALCTFEDTDYLLTTHADYVPTLPASRQHNLFLRADLRYGPDDFTRWPQQYSSEYCHLPCVRTKTGSPPELAILWQDPSIKNFVKPAADCTLTPGLGRLDDGFRSALEQVVDKLRMEHALYVGVTPAGKVPSPLGTLAVSLDTALERLQTIPLNYDQLVLSVTHLQLTWLEFDAMLQYMAVYKPQIEAPFGSRPELAACVGAFTADARVAQFLHKAGLPYWYLRPAKRFDRENILELVRPLQPSAFVCLDPHPRETAVSPADNNTAHKIAIIHKHSLIKPWYEDPFDLVASHPPPASSSVNTRATHIPHRGGLNRFKPYSASNPSRSNKATNQGPKPAAGRDKYIALERPEMPPTIPSWENALKQVDRSHYPLSQRSNRDTYYIFPEPALLASPEDPALRQQRLFHFELMKDALAYRISHTSAAEGGLLLSSQQWRDVLAGRVAAHSGKATKTQLRIDDIERVLQPALSACGLDGHRDLPVDPRDVPAITIPRAREIIWTVAEMGFRFELLSLDHRASGLSRGVACRACFPSPRLLEIPLDNSKRGFASSTVQDRHPSSLRLARLMLDWKDVPRAIRELAQQSEWSAEDMSTLEEAVTRFYCQQFYEHFGRAAVVPLRLEHEFEN
;
A
#
# COMPACT_ATOMS: atom_id res chain seq x y z
N MET A 1 -23.43 -19.69 -24.75
CA MET A 1 -23.96 -21.06 -24.86
C MET A 1 -23.13 -21.82 -25.87
N ALA A 2 -22.51 -22.94 -25.51
CA ALA A 2 -21.84 -23.81 -26.48
C ALA A 2 -22.86 -24.78 -27.10
N SER A 3 -23.03 -24.74 -28.43
CA SER A 3 -23.88 -25.69 -29.14
C SER A 3 -23.10 -26.99 -29.33
N SER A 4 -23.66 -28.12 -28.88
CA SER A 4 -23.03 -29.44 -29.06
C SER A 4 -23.21 -29.95 -30.48
N ARG A 5 -22.50 -29.36 -31.44
CA ARG A 5 -22.20 -30.06 -32.70
C ARG A 5 -21.28 -31.24 -32.38
N GLN A 6 -21.68 -32.45 -32.75
CA GLN A 6 -20.75 -33.57 -32.81
C GLN A 6 -19.76 -33.30 -33.95
N ALA A 7 -18.46 -33.44 -33.70
CA ALA A 7 -17.47 -33.48 -34.78
C ALA A 7 -17.81 -34.66 -35.72
N VAL A 8 -18.26 -34.35 -36.94
CA VAL A 8 -18.90 -35.34 -37.82
C VAL A 8 -17.89 -36.40 -38.25
N GLY A 9 -18.07 -37.63 -37.73
CA GLY A 9 -17.40 -38.83 -38.22
C GLY A 9 -16.13 -39.29 -37.49
N THR A 10 -15.67 -38.62 -36.42
CA THR A 10 -14.49 -39.09 -35.65
C THR A 10 -14.89 -39.83 -34.38
N ASP A 11 -14.66 -41.15 -34.35
CA ASP A 11 -14.69 -41.93 -33.11
C ASP A 11 -13.36 -41.75 -32.35
N PHE A 12 -13.42 -41.04 -31.22
CA PHE A 12 -12.29 -40.81 -30.31
C PHE A 12 -12.03 -41.97 -29.34
N LEU A 13 -12.90 -42.98 -29.27
CA LEU A 13 -12.76 -44.15 -28.39
C LEU A 13 -12.25 -45.40 -29.13
N ARG A 14 -12.02 -45.32 -30.45
CA ARG A 14 -11.53 -46.44 -31.29
C ARG A 14 -10.24 -47.11 -30.81
N ASN A 15 -9.42 -46.38 -30.04
CA ASN A 15 -8.13 -46.83 -29.49
C ASN A 15 -8.23 -47.28 -28.02
N LYS A 16 -9.42 -47.27 -27.40
CA LYS A 16 -9.62 -47.45 -25.96
C LYS A 16 -9.04 -48.78 -25.45
N ASN A 17 -8.04 -48.69 -24.58
CA ASN A 17 -7.44 -49.83 -23.90
C ASN A 17 -7.29 -49.52 -22.40
N THR A 18 -8.19 -50.05 -21.58
CA THR A 18 -8.21 -49.89 -20.12
C THR A 18 -7.08 -50.60 -19.40
N SER A 19 -6.34 -51.48 -20.07
CA SER A 19 -5.21 -52.24 -19.51
C SER A 19 -3.84 -51.65 -19.88
N ALA A 20 -3.79 -50.66 -20.77
CA ALA A 20 -2.56 -49.96 -21.14
C ALA A 20 -2.30 -48.76 -20.21
N ALA A 21 -1.03 -48.53 -19.88
CA ALA A 21 -0.62 -47.35 -19.13
C ALA A 21 -0.73 -46.09 -20.01
N LEU A 22 -1.52 -45.10 -19.59
CA LEU A 22 -1.74 -43.85 -20.31
C LEU A 22 -0.47 -42.98 -20.32
N GLY A 23 0.07 -42.68 -21.50
CA GLY A 23 1.21 -41.78 -21.72
C GLY A 23 0.82 -40.30 -21.75
N PRO A 24 1.77 -39.37 -21.96
CA PRO A 24 1.57 -37.91 -21.88
C PRO A 24 0.59 -37.30 -22.91
N PHE A 25 0.07 -38.12 -23.82
CA PHE A 25 -0.82 -37.72 -24.90
C PHE A 25 -2.15 -38.49 -24.90
N ASP A 26 -2.35 -39.36 -23.91
CA ASP A 26 -3.55 -40.17 -23.73
C ASP A 26 -4.55 -39.48 -22.80
N GLY A 27 -5.73 -40.07 -22.62
CA GLY A 27 -6.80 -39.53 -21.79
C GLY A 27 -7.43 -40.58 -20.88
N ARG A 28 -7.43 -40.33 -19.56
CA ARG A 28 -8.42 -40.96 -18.66
C ARG A 28 -9.81 -40.49 -19.08
N VAL A 29 -9.95 -39.18 -19.25
CA VAL A 29 -11.09 -38.56 -19.93
C VAL A 29 -10.59 -37.64 -21.04
N ALA A 30 -11.45 -37.38 -22.01
CA ALA A 30 -11.28 -36.32 -22.98
C ALA A 30 -12.59 -35.58 -23.25
N ALA A 31 -12.51 -34.34 -23.73
CA ALA A 31 -13.68 -33.57 -24.13
C ALA A 31 -13.44 -32.87 -25.48
N LEU A 32 -14.51 -32.73 -26.26
CA LEU A 32 -14.54 -31.93 -27.48
C LEU A 32 -14.96 -30.50 -27.13
N CYS A 33 -14.25 -29.50 -27.67
CA CYS A 33 -14.73 -28.12 -27.69
C CYS A 33 -14.48 -27.48 -29.07
N THR A 34 -15.37 -26.59 -29.49
CA THR A 34 -15.18 -25.81 -30.72
C THR A 34 -14.63 -24.42 -30.35
N PHE A 35 -13.51 -24.01 -30.97
CA PHE A 35 -12.94 -22.68 -30.84
C PHE A 35 -12.54 -22.17 -32.23
N GLU A 36 -12.95 -20.94 -32.57
CA GLU A 36 -12.71 -20.33 -33.90
C GLU A 36 -13.08 -21.26 -35.07
N ASP A 37 -14.30 -21.79 -35.02
CA ASP A 37 -14.87 -22.75 -35.98
C ASP A 37 -14.03 -24.03 -36.21
N THR A 38 -13.04 -24.26 -35.35
CA THR A 38 -12.20 -25.46 -35.32
C THR A 38 -12.53 -26.30 -34.10
N ASP A 39 -12.82 -27.59 -34.31
CA ASP A 39 -12.96 -28.53 -33.20
C ASP A 39 -11.60 -28.93 -32.64
N TYR A 40 -11.49 -28.88 -31.32
CA TYR A 40 -10.33 -29.33 -30.54
C TYR A 40 -10.74 -30.43 -29.56
N LEU A 41 -9.83 -31.38 -29.37
CA LEU A 41 -9.89 -32.43 -28.37
C LEU A 41 -8.94 -32.08 -27.23
N LEU A 42 -9.47 -32.04 -26.01
CA LEU A 42 -8.70 -31.90 -24.78
C LEU A 42 -8.57 -33.28 -24.13
N THR A 43 -7.34 -33.78 -23.97
CA THR A 43 -7.06 -35.04 -23.25
C THR A 43 -6.40 -34.75 -21.91
N THR A 44 -6.74 -35.53 -20.87
CA THR A 44 -6.18 -35.38 -19.53
C THR A 44 -6.10 -36.69 -18.75
N HIS A 45 -5.26 -36.72 -17.72
CA HIS A 45 -5.20 -37.82 -16.75
C HIS A 45 -6.06 -37.59 -15.50
N ALA A 46 -6.64 -36.39 -15.35
CA ALA A 46 -7.72 -36.11 -14.42
C ALA A 46 -9.01 -36.86 -14.82
N ASP A 47 -9.99 -36.83 -13.92
CA ASP A 47 -11.35 -37.35 -14.09
C ASP A 47 -12.33 -36.33 -14.71
N TYR A 48 -11.92 -35.07 -14.86
CA TYR A 48 -12.73 -34.00 -15.47
C TYR A 48 -11.95 -33.18 -16.50
N VAL A 49 -12.68 -32.53 -17.42
CA VAL A 49 -12.14 -31.49 -18.31
C VAL A 49 -12.82 -30.16 -18.00
N PRO A 50 -12.10 -29.11 -17.56
CA PRO A 50 -12.67 -27.78 -17.39
C PRO A 50 -12.91 -27.12 -18.75
N THR A 51 -13.90 -26.23 -18.80
CA THR A 51 -14.09 -25.32 -19.94
C THR A 51 -12.91 -24.36 -20.05
N LEU A 52 -12.38 -24.19 -21.27
CA LEU A 52 -11.33 -23.21 -21.57
C LEU A 52 -11.75 -21.79 -21.14
N PRO A 53 -10.86 -21.00 -20.50
CA PRO A 53 -11.03 -19.56 -20.39
C PRO A 53 -11.26 -18.95 -21.78
N ALA A 54 -12.33 -18.16 -21.93
CA ALA A 54 -12.77 -17.70 -23.24
C ALA A 54 -11.78 -16.70 -23.86
N SER A 55 -11.16 -17.10 -24.97
CA SER A 55 -9.93 -16.51 -25.51
C SER A 55 -10.14 -15.40 -26.57
N ARG A 56 -11.36 -14.90 -26.74
CA ARG A 56 -11.65 -13.68 -27.53
C ARG A 56 -12.35 -12.63 -26.67
N GLN A 57 -11.66 -11.51 -26.44
CA GLN A 57 -12.21 -10.24 -25.96
C GLN A 57 -12.95 -10.27 -24.60
N HIS A 58 -12.44 -11.05 -23.64
CA HIS A 58 -12.82 -10.86 -22.23
C HIS A 58 -11.78 -10.03 -21.50
N ASN A 59 -12.16 -8.77 -21.27
CA ASN A 59 -11.57 -7.89 -20.26
C ASN A 59 -11.47 -8.64 -18.92
N LEU A 60 -10.51 -8.26 -18.07
CA LEU A 60 -10.48 -8.74 -16.70
C LEU A 60 -11.61 -8.07 -15.91
N PHE A 61 -12.32 -8.89 -15.11
CA PHE A 61 -13.44 -8.45 -14.26
C PHE A 61 -13.33 -9.08 -12.87
N LEU A 62 -13.38 -8.22 -11.86
CA LEU A 62 -13.65 -8.52 -10.47
C LEU A 62 -15.15 -8.90 -10.30
N ARG A 63 -15.40 -10.03 -9.65
CA ARG A 63 -16.73 -10.62 -9.47
C ARG A 63 -17.35 -10.21 -8.15
N ALA A 64 -18.60 -10.61 -7.91
CA ALA A 64 -19.31 -10.31 -6.67
C ALA A 64 -18.65 -10.91 -5.39
N ASP A 65 -17.78 -11.92 -5.54
CA ASP A 65 -16.92 -12.47 -4.47
C ASP A 65 -15.57 -11.75 -4.31
N LEU A 66 -15.34 -10.69 -5.09
CA LEU A 66 -14.09 -9.92 -5.17
C LEU A 66 -12.86 -10.76 -5.56
N ARG A 67 -13.09 -11.73 -6.47
CA ARG A 67 -12.09 -12.51 -7.22
C ARG A 67 -12.26 -12.30 -8.72
N TYR A 68 -11.41 -12.89 -9.55
CA TYR A 68 -11.45 -12.74 -11.02
C TYR A 68 -12.27 -13.81 -11.75
N GLY A 69 -12.98 -14.68 -11.03
CA GLY A 69 -13.79 -15.74 -11.62
C GLY A 69 -12.93 -16.76 -12.40
N PRO A 70 -13.24 -17.09 -13.67
CA PRO A 70 -12.45 -18.02 -14.48
C PRO A 70 -11.04 -17.52 -14.84
N ASP A 71 -10.74 -16.23 -14.63
CA ASP A 71 -9.40 -15.65 -14.80
C ASP A 71 -8.56 -15.71 -13.51
N ASP A 72 -9.14 -16.10 -12.36
CA ASP A 72 -8.40 -16.32 -11.10
C ASP A 72 -7.59 -17.62 -11.20
N PHE A 73 -6.28 -17.48 -11.38
CA PHE A 73 -5.36 -18.61 -11.53
C PHE A 73 -5.23 -19.51 -10.29
N THR A 74 -5.76 -19.10 -9.13
CA THR A 74 -5.82 -19.94 -7.93
C THR A 74 -7.13 -20.72 -7.81
N ARG A 75 -8.10 -20.46 -8.68
CA ARG A 75 -9.45 -21.05 -8.65
C ARG A 75 -9.85 -21.75 -9.94
N TRP A 76 -9.28 -21.37 -11.09
CA TRP A 76 -9.55 -22.01 -12.38
C TRP A 76 -8.27 -22.20 -13.20
N PRO A 77 -8.12 -23.31 -13.95
CA PRO A 77 -6.90 -23.56 -14.71
C PRO A 77 -6.71 -22.56 -15.84
N GLN A 78 -5.46 -22.12 -16.01
CA GLN A 78 -5.06 -21.16 -17.02
C GLN A 78 -4.29 -21.84 -18.16
N GLN A 79 -4.08 -21.13 -19.26
CA GLN A 79 -3.11 -21.58 -20.27
C GLN A 79 -1.69 -21.47 -19.69
N TYR A 80 -0.88 -22.52 -19.90
CA TYR A 80 0.49 -22.54 -19.41
C TYR A 80 1.33 -21.37 -19.96
N SER A 81 1.97 -20.64 -19.06
CA SER A 81 3.01 -19.65 -19.36
C SER A 81 4.35 -20.14 -18.81
N SER A 82 5.43 -19.96 -19.57
CA SER A 82 6.79 -20.20 -19.11
C SER A 82 7.28 -19.16 -18.09
N GLU A 83 6.72 -17.96 -18.11
CA GLU A 83 6.99 -16.88 -17.15
C GLU A 83 6.39 -17.21 -15.78
N TYR A 84 5.17 -17.77 -15.79
CA TYR A 84 4.41 -18.18 -14.60
C TYR A 84 4.33 -19.71 -14.48
N CYS A 85 5.47 -20.37 -14.69
CA CYS A 85 5.56 -21.83 -14.83
C CYS A 85 5.21 -22.62 -13.55
N HIS A 86 5.12 -21.95 -12.40
CA HIS A 86 4.70 -22.49 -11.10
C HIS A 86 3.18 -22.55 -10.91
N LEU A 87 2.37 -21.76 -11.64
CA LEU A 87 0.92 -21.71 -11.43
C LEU A 87 0.17 -23.06 -11.59
N PRO A 88 0.59 -24.01 -12.46
CA PRO A 88 -0.01 -25.35 -12.49
C PRO A 88 0.10 -26.10 -11.14
N CYS A 89 1.02 -25.70 -10.27
CA CYS A 89 1.30 -26.31 -8.97
C CYS A 89 0.43 -25.73 -7.83
N VAL A 90 -0.39 -24.70 -8.06
CA VAL A 90 -1.30 -24.16 -7.02
C VAL A 90 -2.21 -25.28 -6.52
N ARG A 91 -2.26 -25.51 -5.21
CA ARG A 91 -3.12 -26.55 -4.61
C ARG A 91 -4.59 -26.23 -4.82
N THR A 92 -5.43 -27.26 -4.88
CA THR A 92 -6.89 -27.11 -4.83
C THR A 92 -7.40 -27.11 -3.39
N LYS A 93 -8.65 -26.65 -3.18
CA LYS A 93 -9.36 -26.76 -1.90
C LYS A 93 -9.45 -28.21 -1.40
N THR A 94 -9.64 -29.18 -2.30
CA THR A 94 -9.72 -30.62 -1.98
C THR A 94 -8.35 -31.25 -1.76
N GLY A 95 -7.28 -30.69 -2.34
CA GLY A 95 -5.88 -31.06 -2.10
C GLY A 95 -5.22 -30.36 -0.92
N SER A 96 -5.95 -29.48 -0.21
CA SER A 96 -5.43 -28.72 0.93
C SER A 96 -5.76 -29.44 2.24
N PRO A 97 -4.78 -29.62 3.16
CA PRO A 97 -5.05 -30.19 4.48
C PRO A 97 -5.84 -29.18 5.35
N PRO A 98 -6.53 -29.65 6.42
CA PRO A 98 -7.53 -28.84 7.13
C PRO A 98 -7.01 -27.54 7.75
N GLU A 99 -5.73 -27.45 8.13
CA GLU A 99 -5.15 -26.22 8.68
C GLU A 99 -5.02 -25.09 7.63
N LEU A 100 -5.06 -25.43 6.34
CA LEU A 100 -5.07 -24.45 5.24
C LEU A 100 -6.50 -24.04 4.82
N ALA A 101 -7.55 -24.48 5.53
CA ALA A 101 -8.93 -24.19 5.16
C ALA A 101 -9.28 -22.70 5.07
N ILE A 102 -8.55 -21.83 5.79
CA ILE A 102 -8.74 -20.36 5.76
C ILE A 102 -8.41 -19.74 4.39
N LEU A 103 -7.57 -20.39 3.57
CA LEU A 103 -7.26 -19.95 2.20
C LEU A 103 -8.45 -20.10 1.23
N TRP A 104 -9.45 -20.86 1.66
CA TRP A 104 -10.62 -21.28 0.88
C TRP A 104 -11.94 -20.84 1.50
N GLN A 105 -11.88 -19.84 2.38
CA GLN A 105 -13.01 -19.20 3.06
C GLN A 105 -13.01 -17.72 2.70
N ASP A 106 -14.11 -17.22 2.16
CA ASP A 106 -14.32 -15.81 1.90
C ASP A 106 -14.95 -15.17 3.15
N PRO A 107 -14.46 -14.00 3.63
CA PRO A 107 -14.94 -13.40 4.87
C PRO A 107 -16.39 -12.94 4.73
N SER A 108 -17.19 -13.19 5.76
CA SER A 108 -18.60 -12.79 5.81
C SER A 108 -18.80 -11.50 6.60
N ILE A 109 -19.99 -10.90 6.53
CA ILE A 109 -20.35 -9.73 7.36
C ILE A 109 -20.23 -9.99 8.88
N LYS A 110 -20.24 -11.25 9.32
CA LYS A 110 -20.00 -11.63 10.73
C LYS A 110 -18.52 -11.52 11.14
N ASN A 111 -17.61 -11.55 10.16
CA ASN A 111 -16.17 -11.40 10.34
C ASN A 111 -15.74 -9.92 10.30
N PHE A 112 -16.67 -8.99 10.07
CA PHE A 112 -16.42 -7.55 10.00
C PHE A 112 -16.73 -6.87 11.34
N VAL A 113 -15.72 -6.80 12.20
CA VAL A 113 -15.83 -6.15 13.52
C VAL A 113 -15.67 -4.65 13.34
N LYS A 114 -16.70 -3.90 13.72
CA LYS A 114 -16.67 -2.43 13.72
C LYS A 114 -16.20 -1.92 15.09
N PRO A 115 -15.40 -0.83 15.14
CA PRO A 115 -15.10 -0.17 16.41
C PRO A 115 -16.38 0.41 17.05
N ALA A 116 -16.29 0.75 18.34
CA ALA A 116 -17.38 1.39 19.06
C ALA A 116 -17.72 2.78 18.46
N ALA A 117 -19.00 3.16 18.49
CA ALA A 117 -19.54 4.31 17.76
C ALA A 117 -19.14 5.68 18.33
N ASP A 118 -18.58 5.70 19.53
CA ASP A 118 -17.95 6.84 20.21
C ASP A 118 -16.46 7.01 19.84
N CYS A 119 -15.83 5.99 19.26
CA CYS A 119 -14.38 5.91 19.05
C CYS A 119 -13.90 6.21 17.62
N THR A 120 -14.80 6.42 16.67
CA THR A 120 -14.48 6.61 15.25
C THR A 120 -15.54 7.43 14.51
N LEU A 121 -15.21 8.00 13.34
CA LEU A 121 -16.10 8.91 12.62
C LEU A 121 -17.45 8.32 12.19
N THR A 122 -17.54 6.99 11.98
CA THR A 122 -18.78 6.24 11.67
C THR A 122 -18.55 4.73 11.70
N PRO A 123 -19.62 3.91 11.81
CA PRO A 123 -19.57 2.47 11.58
C PRO A 123 -19.37 2.06 10.09
N GLY A 124 -18.77 2.89 9.24
CA GLY A 124 -18.44 2.55 7.84
C GLY A 124 -17.18 1.67 7.71
N LEU A 125 -16.20 1.91 8.58
CA LEU A 125 -14.95 1.18 8.67
C LEU A 125 -14.99 0.09 9.75
N GLY A 126 -14.10 -0.89 9.65
CA GLY A 126 -13.95 -2.00 10.59
C GLY A 126 -12.76 -2.90 10.24
N ARG A 127 -12.66 -4.03 10.93
CA ARG A 127 -11.53 -4.97 10.87
C ARG A 127 -12.01 -6.41 10.74
N LEU A 128 -11.09 -7.33 10.44
CA LEU A 128 -11.32 -8.75 10.64
C LEU A 128 -11.46 -9.06 12.13
N ASP A 129 -12.38 -9.97 12.46
CA ASP A 129 -12.43 -10.60 13.78
C ASP A 129 -11.11 -11.32 14.11
N ASP A 130 -10.80 -11.44 15.40
CA ASP A 130 -9.53 -11.99 15.87
C ASP A 130 -9.32 -13.46 15.48
N GLY A 131 -10.41 -14.24 15.32
CA GLY A 131 -10.34 -15.64 14.91
C GLY A 131 -9.97 -15.78 13.44
N PHE A 132 -10.65 -15.08 12.55
CA PHE A 132 -10.33 -15.08 11.11
C PHE A 132 -8.93 -14.47 10.87
N ARG A 133 -8.59 -13.39 11.58
CA ARG A 133 -7.25 -12.77 11.48
C ARG A 133 -6.15 -13.71 11.96
N SER A 134 -6.31 -14.35 13.13
CA SER A 134 -5.31 -15.30 13.65
C SER A 134 -5.15 -16.53 12.76
N ALA A 135 -6.22 -17.01 12.12
CA ALA A 135 -6.12 -18.10 11.15
C ALA A 135 -5.29 -17.71 9.91
N LEU A 136 -5.43 -16.47 9.42
CA LEU A 136 -4.57 -15.94 8.34
C LEU A 136 -3.11 -15.80 8.79
N GLU A 137 -2.87 -15.27 10.00
CA GLU A 137 -1.54 -15.13 10.59
C GLU A 137 -0.82 -16.49 10.68
N GLN A 138 -1.50 -17.52 11.19
CA GLN A 138 -0.95 -18.88 11.34
C GLN A 138 -0.53 -19.51 10.01
N VAL A 139 -1.32 -19.38 8.93
CA VAL A 139 -0.91 -19.93 7.62
C VAL A 139 0.21 -19.13 6.99
N VAL A 140 0.25 -17.80 7.18
CA VAL A 140 1.37 -16.96 6.71
C VAL A 140 2.66 -17.35 7.44
N ASP A 141 2.63 -17.54 8.76
CA ASP A 141 3.80 -17.97 9.54
C ASP A 141 4.28 -19.37 9.19
N LYS A 142 3.36 -20.31 8.90
CA LYS A 142 3.72 -21.63 8.33
C LYS A 142 4.53 -21.47 7.04
N LEU A 143 4.05 -20.66 6.10
CA LEU A 143 4.73 -20.46 4.81
C LEU A 143 6.04 -19.67 4.94
N ARG A 144 6.13 -18.71 5.87
CA ARG A 144 7.40 -18.04 6.23
C ARG A 144 8.46 -19.03 6.72
N MET A 145 8.08 -20.00 7.57
CA MET A 145 8.99 -21.06 8.02
C MET A 145 9.43 -21.99 6.88
N GLU A 146 8.49 -22.42 6.03
CA GLU A 146 8.80 -23.27 4.86
C GLU A 146 9.74 -22.55 3.86
N HIS A 147 9.52 -21.25 3.62
CA HIS A 147 10.42 -20.40 2.84
C HIS A 147 11.81 -20.25 3.47
N ALA A 148 11.88 -19.99 4.78
CA ALA A 148 13.16 -19.85 5.50
C ALA A 148 13.99 -21.15 5.46
N LEU A 149 13.33 -22.31 5.60
CA LEU A 149 13.95 -23.62 5.44
C LEU A 149 14.47 -23.83 4.01
N TYR A 150 13.66 -23.52 2.99
CA TYR A 150 14.07 -23.61 1.58
C TYR A 150 15.29 -22.73 1.26
N VAL A 151 15.29 -21.47 1.72
CA VAL A 151 16.42 -20.56 1.54
C VAL A 151 17.66 -21.04 2.31
N GLY A 152 17.49 -21.58 3.52
CA GLY A 152 18.59 -22.11 4.34
C GLY A 152 19.33 -23.31 3.72
N VAL A 153 18.65 -24.14 2.91
CA VAL A 153 19.27 -25.28 2.20
C VAL A 153 19.65 -24.97 0.76
N THR A 154 19.21 -23.84 0.19
CA THR A 154 19.46 -23.48 -1.20
C THR A 154 20.70 -22.60 -1.34
N PRO A 155 21.70 -22.97 -2.18
CA PRO A 155 22.90 -22.15 -2.38
C PRO A 155 22.57 -20.71 -2.81
N ALA A 156 23.31 -19.74 -2.26
CA ALA A 156 23.17 -18.33 -2.60
C ALA A 156 23.24 -18.11 -4.12
N GLY A 157 22.36 -17.26 -4.64
CA GLY A 157 22.20 -17.03 -6.09
C GLY A 157 21.36 -18.08 -6.84
N LYS A 158 20.96 -19.20 -6.22
CA LYS A 158 19.97 -20.14 -6.80
C LYS A 158 18.53 -19.87 -6.38
N VAL A 159 18.31 -19.07 -5.33
CA VAL A 159 16.98 -18.60 -4.92
C VAL A 159 16.43 -17.60 -5.96
N PRO A 160 15.26 -17.84 -6.59
CA PRO A 160 14.72 -16.92 -7.59
C PRO A 160 14.29 -15.58 -6.99
N SER A 161 14.61 -14.47 -7.66
CA SER A 161 14.19 -13.12 -7.22
C SER A 161 12.67 -12.98 -6.99
N PRO A 162 11.77 -13.57 -7.80
CA PRO A 162 10.33 -13.50 -7.53
C PRO A 162 9.90 -14.10 -6.19
N LEU A 163 10.70 -15.00 -5.60
CA LEU A 163 10.38 -15.64 -4.31
C LEU A 163 10.41 -14.62 -3.16
N GLY A 164 11.42 -13.74 -3.16
CA GLY A 164 11.48 -12.61 -2.24
C GLY A 164 10.37 -11.58 -2.49
N THR A 165 9.97 -11.39 -3.76
CA THR A 165 8.87 -10.49 -4.12
C THR A 165 7.52 -10.98 -3.58
N LEU A 166 7.21 -12.27 -3.72
CA LEU A 166 5.98 -12.85 -3.17
C LEU A 166 5.97 -12.84 -1.63
N ALA A 167 7.11 -13.11 -0.99
CA ALA A 167 7.24 -13.01 0.46
C ALA A 167 6.91 -11.60 0.98
N VAL A 168 7.55 -10.56 0.40
CA VAL A 168 7.30 -9.15 0.76
C VAL A 168 5.85 -8.73 0.47
N SER A 169 5.26 -9.27 -0.60
CA SER A 169 3.86 -8.98 -0.96
C SER A 169 2.88 -9.60 0.05
N LEU A 170 3.11 -10.85 0.46
CA LEU A 170 2.31 -11.54 1.47
C LEU A 170 2.40 -10.84 2.84
N ASP A 171 3.60 -10.45 3.24
CA ASP A 171 3.83 -9.67 4.46
C ASP A 171 3.08 -8.33 4.44
N THR A 172 3.12 -7.62 3.30
CA THR A 172 2.45 -6.32 3.12
C THR A 172 0.93 -6.44 3.11
N ALA A 173 0.38 -7.52 2.55
CA ALA A 173 -1.05 -7.83 2.55
C ALA A 173 -1.56 -8.15 3.97
N LEU A 174 -0.80 -8.93 4.75
CA LEU A 174 -1.13 -9.21 6.15
C LEU A 174 -1.01 -7.94 7.02
N GLU A 175 0.04 -7.13 6.83
CA GLU A 175 0.22 -5.86 7.57
C GLU A 175 -0.95 -4.90 7.34
N ARG A 176 -1.48 -4.81 6.10
CA ARG A 176 -2.69 -4.02 5.79
C ARG A 176 -3.90 -4.49 6.60
N LEU A 177 -4.18 -5.80 6.62
CA LEU A 177 -5.29 -6.38 7.37
C LEU A 177 -5.13 -6.26 8.90
N GLN A 178 -3.89 -6.19 9.39
CA GLN A 178 -3.60 -5.96 10.81
C GLN A 178 -3.69 -4.50 11.26
N THR A 179 -3.41 -3.53 10.38
CA THR A 179 -3.19 -2.12 10.78
C THR A 179 -4.27 -1.15 10.30
N ILE A 180 -5.03 -1.47 9.24
CA ILE A 180 -5.91 -0.51 8.58
C ILE A 180 -7.39 -0.87 8.80
N PRO A 181 -8.23 0.05 9.31
CA PRO A 181 -9.67 -0.09 9.26
C PRO A 181 -10.13 0.04 7.81
N LEU A 182 -10.84 -0.97 7.31
CA LEU A 182 -11.31 -1.04 5.92
C LEU A 182 -12.84 -0.97 5.90
N ASN A 183 -13.43 -0.55 4.77
CA ASN A 183 -14.83 -0.88 4.50
C ASN A 183 -14.93 -2.36 4.09
N TYR A 184 -16.16 -2.92 4.08
CA TYR A 184 -16.36 -4.35 3.84
C TYR A 184 -15.76 -4.84 2.51
N ASP A 185 -16.05 -4.15 1.40
CA ASP A 185 -15.53 -4.48 0.07
C ASP A 185 -13.99 -4.53 0.07
N GLN A 186 -13.34 -3.53 0.68
CA GLN A 186 -11.87 -3.46 0.76
C GLN A 186 -11.26 -4.50 1.70
N LEU A 187 -11.97 -4.90 2.76
CA LEU A 187 -11.56 -6.00 3.63
C LEU A 187 -11.61 -7.33 2.86
N VAL A 188 -12.71 -7.63 2.17
CA VAL A 188 -12.85 -8.86 1.39
C VAL A 188 -11.76 -8.90 0.30
N LEU A 189 -11.56 -7.81 -0.45
CA LEU A 189 -10.52 -7.70 -1.47
C LEU A 189 -9.09 -7.89 -0.90
N SER A 190 -8.83 -7.37 0.31
CA SER A 190 -7.52 -7.53 0.96
C SER A 190 -7.29 -8.98 1.44
N VAL A 191 -8.35 -9.70 1.84
CA VAL A 191 -8.30 -11.14 2.14
C VAL A 191 -8.14 -11.97 0.87
N THR A 192 -8.90 -11.72 -0.19
CA THR A 192 -8.79 -12.49 -1.45
C THR A 192 -7.40 -12.33 -2.07
N HIS A 193 -6.79 -11.14 -1.99
CA HIS A 193 -5.39 -10.93 -2.38
C HIS A 193 -4.39 -11.68 -1.49
N LEU A 194 -4.51 -11.64 -0.16
CA LEU A 194 -3.59 -12.37 0.73
C LEU A 194 -3.62 -13.86 0.41
N GLN A 195 -4.81 -14.44 0.28
CA GLN A 195 -5.00 -15.86 -0.06
C GLN A 195 -4.42 -16.20 -1.44
N LEU A 196 -4.64 -15.34 -2.45
CA LEU A 196 -4.08 -15.51 -3.79
C LEU A 196 -2.54 -15.50 -3.77
N THR A 197 -1.96 -14.55 -3.04
CA THR A 197 -0.49 -14.40 -2.91
C THR A 197 0.12 -15.57 -2.15
N TRP A 198 -0.55 -16.05 -1.09
CA TRP A 198 -0.15 -17.25 -0.35
C TRP A 198 -0.13 -18.47 -1.27
N LEU A 199 -1.22 -18.71 -2.01
CA LEU A 199 -1.38 -19.86 -2.90
C LEU A 199 -0.37 -19.86 -4.05
N GLU A 200 -0.01 -18.69 -4.57
CA GLU A 200 1.07 -18.57 -5.56
C GLU A 200 2.46 -18.79 -4.96
N PHE A 201 2.71 -18.29 -3.75
CA PHE A 201 4.01 -18.40 -3.08
C PHE A 201 4.29 -19.85 -2.68
N ASP A 202 3.31 -20.58 -2.13
CA ASP A 202 3.38 -22.04 -1.97
C ASP A 202 3.57 -22.74 -3.33
N ALA A 203 2.79 -22.42 -4.36
CA ALA A 203 2.95 -23.04 -5.68
C ALA A 203 4.37 -22.88 -6.25
N MET A 204 5.02 -21.72 -6.06
CA MET A 204 6.39 -21.51 -6.50
C MET A 204 7.43 -22.20 -5.61
N LEU A 205 7.20 -22.31 -4.30
CA LEU A 205 8.02 -23.14 -3.40
C LEU A 205 7.92 -24.62 -3.79
N GLN A 206 6.72 -25.17 -3.98
CA GLN A 206 6.53 -26.56 -4.42
C GLN A 206 7.08 -26.79 -5.83
N TYR A 207 6.94 -25.84 -6.75
CA TYR A 207 7.55 -25.92 -8.08
C TYR A 207 9.08 -26.03 -7.98
N MET A 208 9.72 -25.16 -7.19
CA MET A 208 11.18 -25.12 -7.06
C MET A 208 11.75 -26.30 -6.25
N ALA A 209 11.04 -26.78 -5.23
CA ALA A 209 11.52 -27.83 -4.32
C ALA A 209 11.14 -29.26 -4.76
N VAL A 210 10.01 -29.44 -5.47
CA VAL A 210 9.44 -30.76 -5.79
C VAL A 210 9.28 -30.96 -7.29
N TYR A 211 8.44 -30.15 -7.96
CA TYR A 211 8.01 -30.47 -9.32
C TYR A 211 9.11 -30.25 -10.37
N LYS A 212 9.89 -29.16 -10.29
CA LYS A 212 11.00 -28.91 -11.22
C LYS A 212 12.07 -30.01 -11.15
N PRO A 213 12.58 -30.43 -9.97
CA PRO A 213 13.44 -31.60 -9.86
C PRO A 213 12.87 -32.88 -10.51
N GLN A 214 11.56 -33.14 -10.37
CA GLN A 214 10.90 -34.28 -11.04
C GLN A 214 10.84 -34.13 -12.57
N ILE A 215 10.63 -32.91 -13.08
CA ILE A 215 10.67 -32.62 -14.52
C ILE A 215 12.08 -32.80 -15.10
N GLU A 216 13.13 -32.48 -14.34
CA GLU A 216 14.53 -32.56 -14.75
C GLU A 216 15.15 -33.96 -14.59
N ALA A 217 14.71 -34.76 -13.59
CA ALA A 217 15.22 -36.11 -13.34
C ALA A 217 15.02 -37.09 -14.52
N PRO A 218 15.79 -38.20 -14.63
CA PRO A 218 15.50 -39.27 -15.58
C PRO A 218 14.08 -39.85 -15.41
N PHE A 219 13.53 -40.48 -16.46
CA PHE A 219 12.21 -41.13 -16.38
C PHE A 219 12.22 -42.27 -15.34
N GLY A 220 11.53 -42.07 -14.22
CA GLY A 220 11.37 -43.03 -13.13
C GLY A 220 9.93 -43.50 -12.95
N SER A 221 9.56 -43.90 -11.73
CA SER A 221 8.18 -44.23 -11.37
C SER A 221 7.27 -43.01 -11.54
N ARG A 222 6.18 -43.17 -12.31
CA ARG A 222 5.16 -42.15 -12.53
C ARG A 222 4.58 -41.67 -11.18
N PRO A 223 4.60 -40.35 -10.87
CA PRO A 223 3.93 -39.82 -9.69
C PRO A 223 2.40 -40.01 -9.75
N GLU A 224 1.78 -40.01 -8.57
CA GLU A 224 0.33 -39.84 -8.46
C GLU A 224 -0.10 -38.46 -8.98
N LEU A 225 -1.37 -38.34 -9.39
CA LEU A 225 -1.91 -37.07 -9.89
C LEU A 225 -2.08 -36.10 -8.72
N ALA A 226 -1.26 -35.05 -8.67
CA ALA A 226 -1.30 -34.03 -7.64
C ALA A 226 -2.64 -33.27 -7.65
N ALA A 227 -3.19 -33.00 -6.47
CA ALA A 227 -4.43 -32.24 -6.30
C ALA A 227 -4.23 -30.72 -6.46
N CYS A 228 -3.67 -30.32 -7.61
CA CYS A 228 -3.36 -28.95 -8.00
C CYS A 228 -4.31 -28.45 -9.10
N VAL A 229 -4.31 -27.14 -9.36
CA VAL A 229 -5.14 -26.47 -10.38
C VAL A 229 -4.73 -26.92 -11.79
N GLY A 230 -3.43 -27.10 -12.06
CA GLY A 230 -2.95 -27.53 -13.38
C GLY A 230 -3.07 -26.46 -14.46
N ALA A 231 -2.88 -26.85 -15.73
CA ALA A 231 -2.95 -25.91 -16.86
C ALA A 231 -3.39 -26.53 -18.20
N PHE A 232 -4.00 -25.70 -19.04
CA PHE A 232 -4.22 -25.97 -20.45
C PHE A 232 -2.91 -25.77 -21.24
N THR A 233 -2.62 -26.62 -22.22
CA THR A 233 -1.46 -26.43 -23.10
C THR A 233 -1.72 -26.97 -24.51
N ALA A 234 -1.12 -26.34 -25.53
CA ALA A 234 -1.02 -26.86 -26.88
C ALA A 234 0.41 -27.30 -27.26
N ASP A 235 1.39 -27.14 -26.35
CA ASP A 235 2.77 -27.64 -26.54
C ASP A 235 2.90 -29.05 -25.95
N ALA A 236 3.23 -30.00 -26.83
CA ALA A 236 3.46 -31.40 -26.48
C ALA A 236 4.55 -31.60 -25.41
N ARG A 237 5.57 -30.73 -25.37
CA ARG A 237 6.66 -30.80 -24.39
C ARG A 237 6.17 -30.39 -23.01
N VAL A 238 5.31 -29.38 -22.93
CA VAL A 238 4.67 -28.94 -21.68
C VAL A 238 3.73 -30.03 -21.16
N ALA A 239 2.95 -30.69 -22.04
CA ALA A 239 2.14 -31.84 -21.65
C ALA A 239 3.01 -33.00 -21.09
N GLN A 240 4.16 -33.28 -21.73
CA GLN A 240 5.14 -34.25 -21.22
C GLN A 240 5.73 -33.85 -19.85
N PHE A 241 6.08 -32.58 -19.65
CA PHE A 241 6.62 -32.09 -18.37
C PHE A 241 5.59 -32.16 -17.24
N LEU A 242 4.37 -31.68 -17.47
CA LEU A 242 3.29 -31.73 -16.47
C LEU A 242 2.90 -33.19 -16.15
N HIS A 243 2.81 -34.06 -17.16
CA HIS A 243 2.61 -35.49 -16.96
C HIS A 243 3.70 -36.13 -16.08
N LYS A 244 4.97 -35.79 -16.33
CA LYS A 244 6.13 -36.30 -15.59
C LYS A 244 6.19 -35.81 -14.14
N ALA A 245 5.72 -34.59 -13.90
CA ALA A 245 5.55 -33.99 -12.57
C ALA A 245 4.32 -34.51 -11.80
N GLY A 246 3.46 -35.33 -12.41
CA GLY A 246 2.16 -35.70 -11.85
C GLY A 246 1.17 -34.54 -11.74
N LEU A 247 1.41 -33.40 -12.38
CA LEU A 247 0.52 -32.24 -12.33
C LEU A 247 -0.67 -32.43 -13.28
N PRO A 248 -1.88 -31.96 -12.93
CA PRO A 248 -3.00 -31.91 -13.86
C PRO A 248 -2.71 -31.03 -15.08
N TYR A 249 -3.10 -31.49 -16.25
CA TYR A 249 -2.98 -30.75 -17.49
C TYR A 249 -4.08 -31.16 -18.47
N TRP A 250 -4.42 -30.26 -19.39
CA TRP A 250 -5.36 -30.54 -20.47
C TRP A 250 -4.70 -30.20 -21.80
N TYR A 251 -4.28 -31.24 -22.52
CA TYR A 251 -3.53 -31.10 -23.76
C TYR A 251 -4.50 -30.89 -24.94
N LEU A 252 -4.49 -29.67 -25.46
CA LEU A 252 -5.38 -29.16 -26.49
C LEU A 252 -4.80 -29.43 -27.89
N ARG A 253 -5.50 -30.25 -28.69
CA ARG A 253 -5.15 -30.54 -30.09
C ARG A 253 -6.34 -30.34 -31.01
N PRO A 254 -6.16 -29.84 -32.25
CA PRO A 254 -7.22 -29.89 -33.26
C PRO A 254 -7.71 -31.34 -33.42
N ALA A 255 -9.02 -31.57 -33.33
CA ALA A 255 -9.62 -32.91 -33.28
C ALA A 255 -9.23 -33.81 -34.46
N LYS A 256 -9.03 -33.19 -35.64
CA LYS A 256 -8.50 -33.82 -36.87
C LYS A 256 -7.07 -34.38 -36.78
N ARG A 257 -6.37 -34.21 -35.66
CA ARG A 257 -5.03 -34.80 -35.40
C ARG A 257 -5.06 -36.06 -34.53
N PHE A 258 -6.24 -36.52 -34.10
CA PHE A 258 -6.39 -37.75 -33.33
C PHE A 258 -6.04 -38.99 -34.17
N ASP A 259 -4.99 -39.71 -33.78
CA ASP A 259 -4.43 -40.89 -34.48
C ASP A 259 -4.44 -42.12 -33.56
N ARG A 260 -3.55 -42.16 -32.56
CA ARG A 260 -3.21 -43.35 -31.75
C ARG A 260 -3.51 -43.21 -30.27
N GLU A 261 -3.94 -42.03 -29.84
CA GLU A 261 -4.17 -41.70 -28.43
C GLU A 261 -5.21 -42.64 -27.81
N ASN A 262 -4.86 -43.21 -26.65
CA ASN A 262 -5.75 -44.05 -25.85
C ASN A 262 -6.66 -43.15 -25.00
N ILE A 263 -7.96 -43.15 -25.27
CA ILE A 263 -8.95 -42.38 -24.52
C ILE A 263 -9.94 -43.35 -23.88
N LEU A 264 -10.06 -43.31 -22.56
CA LEU A 264 -10.94 -44.23 -21.83
C LEU A 264 -12.39 -43.73 -21.78
N GLU A 265 -12.65 -42.42 -21.78
CA GLU A 265 -13.99 -41.85 -21.68
C GLU A 265 -14.08 -40.47 -22.37
N LEU A 266 -15.27 -40.15 -22.91
CA LEU A 266 -15.62 -38.82 -23.40
C LEU A 266 -16.58 -38.13 -22.44
N VAL A 267 -16.17 -36.99 -21.89
CA VAL A 267 -16.93 -36.19 -20.92
C VAL A 267 -17.35 -34.84 -21.49
N ARG A 268 -18.33 -34.19 -20.85
CA ARG A 268 -18.71 -32.81 -21.15
C ARG A 268 -17.81 -31.83 -20.39
N PRO A 269 -17.38 -30.70 -20.98
CA PRO A 269 -16.61 -29.69 -20.25
C PRO A 269 -17.34 -29.16 -19.01
N LEU A 270 -16.65 -29.21 -17.88
CA LEU A 270 -17.10 -28.70 -16.59
C LEU A 270 -17.24 -27.17 -16.66
N GLN A 271 -18.40 -26.66 -16.26
CA GLN A 271 -18.70 -25.23 -16.35
C GLN A 271 -18.16 -24.47 -15.13
N PRO A 272 -17.51 -23.30 -15.28
CA PRO A 272 -16.92 -22.56 -14.16
C PRO A 272 -17.94 -22.15 -13.09
N SER A 273 -19.21 -21.96 -13.46
CA SER A 273 -20.31 -21.53 -12.59
C SER A 273 -20.61 -22.45 -11.39
N ALA A 274 -20.01 -23.64 -11.33
CA ALA A 274 -20.11 -24.54 -10.18
C ALA A 274 -18.96 -24.39 -9.17
N PHE A 275 -17.94 -23.57 -9.47
CA PHE A 275 -16.69 -23.46 -8.70
C PHE A 275 -16.19 -22.03 -8.47
N VAL A 276 -16.55 -21.09 -9.35
CA VAL A 276 -16.17 -19.66 -9.25
C VAL A 276 -17.38 -18.75 -9.46
N CYS A 277 -17.38 -17.59 -8.82
CA CYS A 277 -18.39 -16.56 -9.08
C CYS A 277 -18.27 -16.07 -10.54
N LEU A 278 -19.41 -15.89 -11.20
CA LEU A 278 -19.49 -15.28 -12.53
C LEU A 278 -20.17 -13.91 -12.49
N ASP A 279 -20.93 -13.61 -11.44
CA ASP A 279 -21.69 -12.38 -11.28
C ASP A 279 -20.76 -11.15 -11.24
N PRO A 280 -21.07 -10.07 -11.97
CA PRO A 280 -20.21 -8.89 -12.03
C PRO A 280 -20.26 -8.10 -10.73
N HIS A 281 -19.13 -7.51 -10.32
CA HIS A 281 -19.11 -6.61 -9.18
C HIS A 281 -19.89 -5.31 -9.50
N PRO A 282 -20.78 -4.78 -8.62
CA PRO A 282 -21.70 -3.68 -8.96
C PRO A 282 -21.08 -2.33 -9.33
N ARG A 283 -19.77 -2.13 -9.08
CA ARG A 283 -19.05 -0.86 -9.27
C ARG A 283 -17.94 -0.93 -10.31
N GLU A 284 -17.85 -2.02 -11.08
CA GLU A 284 -16.63 -2.31 -11.83
C GLU A 284 -16.49 -1.57 -13.18
N THR A 285 -15.23 -1.28 -13.54
CA THR A 285 -14.84 -0.84 -14.89
C THR A 285 -13.92 -1.89 -15.49
N ALA A 286 -14.33 -2.48 -16.60
CA ALA A 286 -13.66 -3.61 -17.22
C ALA A 286 -12.23 -3.28 -17.68
N VAL A 287 -11.22 -3.98 -17.15
CA VAL A 287 -9.82 -3.76 -17.55
C VAL A 287 -9.54 -4.53 -18.82
N SER A 288 -9.51 -3.85 -19.97
CA SER A 288 -9.20 -4.48 -21.25
C SER A 288 -7.68 -4.75 -21.35
N PRO A 289 -7.23 -6.03 -21.41
CA PRO A 289 -5.84 -6.35 -21.63
C PRO A 289 -5.43 -5.93 -23.05
N ALA A 290 -4.28 -5.28 -23.21
CA ALA A 290 -3.83 -4.80 -24.52
C ALA A 290 -3.61 -5.96 -25.51
N ASP A 291 -3.06 -7.07 -25.00
CA ASP A 291 -3.00 -8.36 -25.67
C ASP A 291 -3.71 -9.42 -24.83
N ASN A 292 -4.50 -10.30 -25.47
CA ASN A 292 -5.23 -11.40 -24.79
C ASN A 292 -4.31 -12.56 -24.32
N ASN A 293 -3.03 -12.28 -24.02
CA ASN A 293 -2.07 -13.25 -23.50
C ASN A 293 -2.35 -13.52 -22.01
N THR A 294 -2.43 -14.80 -21.61
CA THR A 294 -2.56 -15.22 -20.21
C THR A 294 -1.48 -14.65 -19.30
N ALA A 295 -0.24 -14.53 -19.77
CA ALA A 295 0.83 -13.88 -18.98
C ALA A 295 0.52 -12.40 -18.71
N HIS A 296 -0.03 -11.68 -19.68
CA HIS A 296 -0.46 -10.29 -19.50
C HIS A 296 -1.67 -10.16 -18.57
N LYS A 297 -2.63 -11.12 -18.63
CA LYS A 297 -3.73 -11.20 -17.64
C LYS A 297 -3.20 -11.43 -16.21
N ILE A 298 -2.26 -12.36 -16.03
CA ILE A 298 -1.63 -12.60 -14.72
C ILE A 298 -0.87 -11.35 -14.25
N ALA A 299 -0.12 -10.68 -15.12
CA ALA A 299 0.57 -9.43 -14.79
C ALA A 299 -0.40 -8.28 -14.42
N ILE A 300 -1.61 -8.23 -15.01
CA ILE A 300 -2.67 -7.29 -14.61
C ILE A 300 -3.26 -7.70 -13.26
N ILE A 301 -3.56 -8.99 -13.03
CA ILE A 301 -4.00 -9.51 -11.73
C ILE A 301 -2.97 -9.17 -10.66
N HIS A 302 -1.68 -9.39 -10.91
CA HIS A 302 -0.59 -8.94 -10.04
C HIS A 302 -0.64 -7.43 -9.84
N LYS A 303 -0.70 -6.61 -10.89
CA LYS A 303 -0.73 -5.14 -10.75
C LYS A 303 -1.95 -4.59 -10.00
N HIS A 304 -3.08 -5.28 -10.01
CA HIS A 304 -4.33 -4.86 -9.35
C HIS A 304 -4.53 -5.49 -7.96
N SER A 305 -4.12 -6.74 -7.78
CA SER A 305 -4.18 -7.43 -6.48
C SER A 305 -2.99 -7.12 -5.61
N LEU A 306 -1.77 -7.01 -6.15
CA LEU A 306 -0.70 -6.31 -5.43
C LEU A 306 -1.25 -4.95 -5.06
N ILE A 307 -1.46 -4.79 -3.76
CA ILE A 307 -1.62 -3.51 -3.13
C ILE A 307 -0.36 -2.73 -3.52
N LYS A 308 -0.48 -1.81 -4.52
CA LYS A 308 0.41 -0.64 -4.67
C LYS A 308 0.78 -0.26 -3.24
N PRO A 309 2.07 -0.37 -2.84
CA PRO A 309 2.44 -0.46 -1.42
C PRO A 309 1.64 0.60 -0.68
N TRP A 310 0.79 0.20 0.27
CA TRP A 310 -0.37 1.03 0.67
C TRP A 310 0.03 2.37 1.31
N TYR A 311 1.33 2.56 1.52
CA TYR A 311 2.02 3.83 1.55
C TYR A 311 2.83 4.00 0.23
N GLU A 312 2.23 4.57 -0.82
CA GLU A 312 3.05 5.20 -1.87
C GLU A 312 3.61 6.50 -1.27
N ASP A 313 4.81 6.95 -1.67
CA ASP A 313 5.41 8.14 -1.06
C ASP A 313 4.47 9.36 -1.26
N PRO A 314 3.86 9.89 -0.19
CA PRO A 314 2.82 10.91 -0.29
C PRO A 314 3.36 12.26 -0.78
N PHE A 315 4.69 12.44 -0.80
CA PHE A 315 5.39 13.60 -1.34
C PHE A 315 5.89 13.41 -2.77
N ASP A 316 5.78 12.20 -3.34
CA ASP A 316 6.01 11.91 -4.77
C ASP A 316 4.70 11.80 -5.57
N LEU A 317 3.56 11.59 -4.91
CA LEU A 317 2.20 11.65 -5.50
C LEU A 317 1.79 13.08 -5.96
N VAL A 318 2.75 13.93 -6.33
CA VAL A 318 2.54 15.27 -6.88
C VAL A 318 2.21 15.15 -8.36
N ALA A 319 0.91 15.09 -8.66
CA ALA A 319 0.39 15.07 -10.02
C ALA A 319 1.01 16.17 -10.91
N SER A 320 1.31 15.83 -12.16
CA SER A 320 2.01 16.65 -13.17
C SER A 320 1.14 17.79 -13.76
N HIS A 321 0.32 18.43 -12.92
CA HIS A 321 -0.51 19.57 -13.29
C HIS A 321 0.12 20.89 -12.80
N PRO A 322 0.34 21.87 -13.69
CA PRO A 322 0.83 23.18 -13.27
C PRO A 322 -0.22 23.87 -12.36
N PRO A 323 0.21 24.63 -11.34
CA PRO A 323 -0.73 25.35 -10.49
C PRO A 323 -1.50 26.40 -11.31
N PRO A 324 -2.78 26.66 -11.01
CA PRO A 324 -3.50 27.78 -11.61
C PRO A 324 -2.75 29.09 -11.27
N ALA A 325 -2.35 29.82 -12.31
CA ALA A 325 -1.43 30.94 -12.20
C ALA A 325 -2.01 32.07 -11.33
N SER A 326 -1.60 32.13 -10.07
CA SER A 326 -1.93 33.21 -9.14
C SER A 326 -1.06 34.43 -9.47
N SER A 327 -1.47 35.15 -10.52
CA SER A 327 -0.71 36.20 -11.19
C SER A 327 -0.55 37.48 -10.35
N SER A 328 0.28 37.44 -9.30
CA SER A 328 0.76 38.59 -8.54
C SER A 328 1.83 39.37 -9.32
N VAL A 329 1.46 39.87 -10.50
CA VAL A 329 2.36 40.59 -11.41
C VAL A 329 2.67 41.98 -10.85
N ASN A 330 3.74 42.08 -10.04
CA ASN A 330 4.38 43.35 -9.68
C ASN A 330 5.23 43.86 -10.87
N THR A 331 4.57 44.37 -11.91
CA THR A 331 5.23 45.01 -13.07
C THR A 331 5.87 46.33 -12.67
N ARG A 332 7.11 46.27 -12.18
CA ARG A 332 7.96 47.44 -11.94
C ARG A 332 8.51 47.98 -13.27
N ALA A 333 7.61 48.49 -14.11
CA ALA A 333 7.91 48.91 -15.48
C ALA A 333 8.86 50.12 -15.53
N THR A 334 10.04 49.93 -16.10
CA THR A 334 10.98 51.01 -16.43
C THR A 334 10.61 51.63 -17.77
N HIS A 335 10.18 52.89 -17.79
CA HIS A 335 10.01 53.66 -19.02
C HIS A 335 10.72 55.02 -18.97
N ILE A 336 11.52 55.25 -20.01
CA ILE A 336 12.18 56.53 -20.35
C ILE A 336 11.17 57.38 -21.14
N PRO A 337 11.15 58.72 -20.99
CA PRO A 337 9.97 59.52 -21.35
C PRO A 337 9.89 59.91 -22.83
N HIS A 338 8.67 59.98 -23.36
CA HIS A 338 8.35 60.68 -24.61
C HIS A 338 7.45 61.91 -24.35
N ARG A 339 7.65 62.97 -25.14
CA ARG A 339 6.90 64.24 -25.09
C ARG A 339 5.60 64.16 -25.90
N GLY A 340 4.57 64.86 -25.44
CA GLY A 340 3.48 65.36 -26.30
C GLY A 340 2.07 65.28 -25.70
N GLY A 341 1.16 66.16 -26.15
CA GLY A 341 -0.30 66.00 -25.96
C GLY A 341 -0.92 66.83 -24.82
N LEU A 342 -1.45 68.00 -25.16
CA LEU A 342 -2.19 68.91 -24.27
C LEU A 342 -3.59 68.41 -23.87
N ASN A 343 -4.16 69.11 -22.89
CA ASN A 343 -5.57 69.15 -22.43
C ASN A 343 -5.99 68.07 -21.40
N ARG A 344 -6.39 68.36 -20.15
CA ARG A 344 -7.16 69.45 -19.49
C ARG A 344 -8.64 69.08 -19.27
N PHE A 345 -8.97 68.55 -18.09
CA PHE A 345 -9.91 69.21 -17.16
C PHE A 345 -9.88 68.57 -15.75
N LYS A 346 -9.97 69.42 -14.72
CA LYS A 346 -10.41 69.13 -13.35
C LYS A 346 -11.17 70.37 -12.85
N PRO A 347 -12.26 70.18 -12.10
CA PRO A 347 -12.24 70.60 -10.68
C PRO A 347 -12.88 69.50 -9.78
N TYR A 348 -12.90 69.57 -8.44
CA TYR A 348 -12.62 70.67 -7.49
C TYR A 348 -11.68 70.23 -6.35
N SER A 349 -11.06 71.20 -5.67
CA SER A 349 -10.46 71.06 -4.31
C SER A 349 -11.56 71.21 -3.23
N ALA A 350 -11.37 70.96 -1.93
CA ALA A 350 -10.18 70.96 -1.07
C ALA A 350 -10.37 69.95 0.12
N SER A 351 -9.52 69.84 1.16
CA SER A 351 -8.38 70.65 1.62
C SER A 351 -7.33 69.81 2.37
N ASN A 352 -6.05 70.13 2.17
CA ASN A 352 -4.95 69.66 3.04
C ASN A 352 -4.88 70.53 4.32
N PRO A 353 -4.26 70.03 5.41
CA PRO A 353 -2.88 70.46 5.68
C PRO A 353 -1.90 69.29 5.81
N SER A 354 -0.72 69.44 5.21
CA SER A 354 0.39 68.49 5.36
C SER A 354 1.11 68.64 6.69
N ARG A 355 1.61 67.53 7.28
CA ARG A 355 2.80 67.61 8.15
C ARG A 355 3.59 66.29 8.25
N SER A 356 4.90 66.45 8.10
CA SER A 356 5.97 65.53 8.56
C SER A 356 6.08 64.14 7.93
N ASN A 357 7.09 63.97 7.07
CA ASN A 357 7.71 62.67 6.84
C ASN A 357 8.44 62.22 8.12
N LYS A 358 7.83 61.35 8.92
CA LYS A 358 8.58 60.51 9.87
C LYS A 358 8.86 59.15 9.24
N ALA A 359 10.09 58.97 8.77
CA ALA A 359 10.62 57.64 8.52
C ALA A 359 10.60 56.86 9.84
N THR A 360 9.75 55.83 9.92
CA THR A 360 9.79 54.85 11.00
C THR A 360 10.44 53.59 10.44
N ASN A 361 11.59 53.22 11.01
CA ASN A 361 12.23 51.94 10.72
C ASN A 361 11.34 50.82 11.28
N GLN A 362 10.37 50.38 10.49
CA GLN A 362 9.72 49.08 10.73
C GLN A 362 10.73 48.01 10.34
N GLY A 363 11.44 47.49 11.34
CA GLY A 363 12.16 46.22 11.21
C GLY A 363 11.20 45.09 10.80
N PRO A 364 11.72 43.92 10.40
CA PRO A 364 10.89 42.80 9.98
C PRO A 364 9.86 42.48 11.06
N LYS A 365 8.57 42.49 10.69
CA LYS A 365 7.49 42.09 11.60
C LYS A 365 7.78 40.66 12.09
N PRO A 366 7.67 40.36 13.39
CA PRO A 366 7.84 38.99 13.87
C PRO A 366 6.84 38.07 13.16
N ALA A 367 7.31 36.86 12.82
CA ALA A 367 6.49 35.89 12.11
C ALA A 367 5.24 35.53 12.95
N ALA A 368 4.07 35.58 12.34
CA ALA A 368 2.80 35.35 13.03
C ALA A 368 2.56 33.85 13.30
N GLY A 369 3.19 33.31 14.34
CA GLY A 369 3.00 31.93 14.81
C GLY A 369 4.09 31.45 15.77
N ARG A 370 3.94 30.24 16.31
CA ARG A 370 4.99 29.52 17.05
C ARG A 370 6.18 29.24 16.13
N ASP A 371 7.41 29.41 16.64
CA ASP A 371 8.60 28.85 16.00
C ASP A 371 8.57 27.32 16.12
N LYS A 372 8.52 26.61 14.98
CA LYS A 372 8.45 25.14 14.92
C LYS A 372 9.76 24.45 15.30
N TYR A 373 10.87 25.18 15.37
CA TYR A 373 12.19 24.66 15.72
C TYR A 373 12.46 24.69 17.24
N ILE A 374 11.47 25.12 18.03
CA ILE A 374 11.49 25.15 19.50
C ILE A 374 10.34 24.26 20.02
N ALA A 375 10.61 23.46 21.06
CA ALA A 375 9.60 22.61 21.70
C ALA A 375 8.40 23.42 22.20
N LEU A 376 7.21 22.80 22.28
CA LEU A 376 6.04 23.42 22.89
C LEU A 376 5.93 22.97 24.35
N GLU A 377 6.18 23.89 25.28
CA GLU A 377 5.96 23.66 26.71
C GLU A 377 4.45 23.72 27.04
N ARG A 378 3.80 22.54 27.14
CA ARG A 378 2.44 22.34 27.64
C ARG A 378 2.33 21.01 28.39
N PRO A 379 1.47 20.88 29.43
CA PRO A 379 1.26 19.62 30.13
C PRO A 379 0.87 18.45 29.21
N GLU A 380 0.05 18.74 28.19
CA GLU A 380 -0.45 17.78 27.21
C GLU A 380 0.62 17.31 26.21
N MET A 381 1.71 18.06 26.01
CA MET A 381 2.81 17.65 25.13
C MET A 381 3.66 16.57 25.81
N PRO A 382 3.99 15.46 25.13
CA PRO A 382 5.02 14.53 25.57
C PRO A 382 6.41 15.19 25.61
N PRO A 383 7.30 14.79 26.52
CA PRO A 383 8.69 15.23 26.51
C PRO A 383 9.43 14.91 25.21
N THR A 384 10.28 15.84 24.81
CA THR A 384 11.25 15.74 23.71
C THR A 384 12.46 14.89 24.10
N ILE A 385 13.18 14.39 23.09
CA ILE A 385 14.48 13.73 23.28
C ILE A 385 15.57 14.81 23.08
N PRO A 386 16.51 15.01 24.03
CA PRO A 386 17.42 16.17 24.01
C PRO A 386 18.28 16.31 22.75
N SER A 387 18.77 15.21 22.18
CA SER A 387 19.58 15.21 20.95
C SER A 387 18.79 15.68 19.72
N TRP A 388 17.53 15.26 19.60
CA TRP A 388 16.60 15.70 18.54
C TRP A 388 16.16 17.15 18.71
N GLU A 389 15.89 17.60 19.93
CA GLU A 389 15.51 19.00 20.18
C GLU A 389 16.70 19.96 19.94
N ASN A 390 17.90 19.57 20.37
CA ASN A 390 19.13 20.33 20.11
C ASN A 390 19.43 20.41 18.61
N ALA A 391 19.24 19.32 17.87
CA ALA A 391 19.36 19.27 16.42
C ALA A 391 18.38 20.24 15.73
N LEU A 392 17.09 20.25 16.11
CA LEU A 392 16.10 21.19 15.56
C LEU A 392 16.49 22.65 15.80
N LYS A 393 16.96 23.00 17.01
CA LYS A 393 17.39 24.37 17.35
C LYS A 393 18.62 24.84 16.54
N GLN A 394 19.43 23.91 16.04
CA GLN A 394 20.67 24.19 15.30
C GLN A 394 20.53 24.18 13.77
N VAL A 395 19.34 23.91 13.21
CA VAL A 395 19.13 23.92 11.74
C VAL A 395 19.48 25.29 11.15
N ASP A 396 20.36 25.31 10.15
CA ASP A 396 20.65 26.53 9.39
C ASP A 396 19.47 26.83 8.44
N ARG A 397 18.78 27.94 8.74
CA ARG A 397 17.63 28.44 8.01
C ARG A 397 18.00 29.54 6.99
N SER A 398 19.30 29.81 6.79
CA SER A 398 19.79 30.83 5.86
C SER A 398 19.85 30.35 4.40
N HIS A 399 20.21 29.08 4.19
CA HIS A 399 20.31 28.47 2.86
C HIS A 399 19.08 27.60 2.56
N TYR A 400 18.24 28.07 1.64
CA TYR A 400 17.16 27.26 1.07
C TYR A 400 17.01 27.54 -0.42
N PRO A 401 17.23 26.55 -1.30
CA PRO A 401 17.11 26.74 -2.74
C PRO A 401 15.63 26.88 -3.14
N LEU A 402 15.15 28.13 -3.24
CA LEU A 402 13.75 28.45 -3.60
C LEU A 402 13.34 27.97 -5.00
N SER A 403 14.30 27.72 -5.90
CA SER A 403 14.09 27.50 -7.33
C SER A 403 13.71 26.07 -7.76
N GLN A 404 13.68 25.10 -6.84
CA GLN A 404 13.47 23.67 -7.15
C GLN A 404 12.25 23.04 -6.45
N ARG A 405 11.40 23.86 -5.83
CA ARG A 405 10.46 23.42 -4.78
C ARG A 405 9.02 23.27 -5.25
N SER A 406 8.31 22.32 -4.64
CA SER A 406 6.84 22.25 -4.65
C SER A 406 6.27 22.98 -3.43
N ASN A 407 5.13 23.68 -3.59
CA ASN A 407 4.41 24.23 -2.44
C ASN A 407 4.01 23.14 -1.42
N ARG A 408 3.82 21.89 -1.88
CA ARG A 408 3.44 20.74 -1.06
C ARG A 408 4.57 20.17 -0.19
N ASP A 409 5.83 20.53 -0.43
CA ASP A 409 6.95 20.05 0.40
C ASP A 409 6.79 20.48 1.88
N THR A 410 6.17 21.65 2.10
CA THR A 410 5.89 22.19 3.44
C THR A 410 4.63 21.60 4.12
N TYR A 411 3.95 20.65 3.49
CA TYR A 411 2.69 20.06 3.96
C TYR A 411 2.96 18.79 4.80
N TYR A 412 1.90 18.20 5.35
CA TYR A 412 1.96 17.05 6.25
C TYR A 412 0.83 16.04 5.96
N ILE A 413 1.13 14.76 6.16
CA ILE A 413 0.21 13.61 6.01
C ILE A 413 -0.74 13.48 7.20
N PHE A 414 -0.25 13.87 8.38
CA PHE A 414 -0.93 13.97 9.67
C PHE A 414 -0.77 15.42 10.18
N PRO A 415 -1.56 15.90 11.15
CA PRO A 415 -1.30 17.22 11.74
C PRO A 415 0.09 17.29 12.38
N GLU A 416 0.76 18.45 12.28
CA GLU A 416 1.97 18.72 13.08
C GLU A 416 1.61 18.57 14.57
N PRO A 417 2.32 17.78 15.39
CA PRO A 417 1.78 17.30 16.68
C PRO A 417 1.32 18.41 17.63
N ALA A 418 2.02 19.54 17.66
CA ALA A 418 1.65 20.67 18.50
C ALA A 418 0.39 21.41 18.04
N LEU A 419 -0.16 21.16 16.84
CA LEU A 419 -1.47 21.73 16.45
C LEU A 419 -2.60 21.26 17.36
N LEU A 420 -2.43 20.12 18.04
CA LEU A 420 -3.36 19.60 19.05
C LEU A 420 -3.26 20.42 20.35
N ALA A 421 -2.05 20.66 20.85
CA ALA A 421 -1.80 21.32 22.14
C ALA A 421 -1.55 22.85 22.10
N SER A 422 -1.36 23.47 20.93
CA SER A 422 -1.03 24.89 20.81
C SER A 422 -2.16 25.91 21.11
N PRO A 423 -3.47 25.59 21.09
CA PRO A 423 -4.50 26.53 21.54
C PRO A 423 -4.36 26.93 23.01
N GLU A 424 -4.46 28.23 23.31
CA GLU A 424 -4.54 28.70 24.70
C GLU A 424 -5.85 28.25 25.39
N ASP A 425 -6.94 28.23 24.64
CA ASP A 425 -8.25 27.74 25.06
C ASP A 425 -8.21 26.21 25.32
N PRO A 426 -8.45 25.75 26.57
CA PRO A 426 -8.50 24.32 26.89
C PRO A 426 -9.61 23.57 26.17
N ALA A 427 -10.78 24.19 25.93
CA ALA A 427 -11.88 23.53 25.23
C ALA A 427 -11.51 23.22 23.78
N LEU A 428 -10.85 24.16 23.10
CA LEU A 428 -10.31 23.93 21.76
C LEU A 428 -9.17 22.89 21.74
N ARG A 429 -8.37 22.73 22.80
CA ARG A 429 -7.39 21.62 22.88
C ARG A 429 -8.09 20.27 22.97
N GLN A 430 -9.07 20.16 23.87
CA GLN A 430 -9.90 18.95 24.05
C GLN A 430 -10.61 18.56 22.75
N GLN A 431 -11.27 19.51 22.09
CA GLN A 431 -11.93 19.31 20.80
C GLN A 431 -10.95 18.79 19.73
N ARG A 432 -9.74 19.36 19.62
CA ARG A 432 -8.76 18.93 18.61
C ARG A 432 -8.21 17.53 18.87
N LEU A 433 -7.98 17.17 20.13
CA LEU A 433 -7.54 15.83 20.52
C LEU A 433 -8.63 14.79 20.18
N PHE A 434 -9.87 15.05 20.57
CA PHE A 434 -10.99 14.16 20.29
C PHE A 434 -11.28 14.02 18.79
N HIS A 435 -11.32 15.13 18.05
CA HIS A 435 -11.47 15.10 16.60
C HIS A 435 -10.35 14.30 15.92
N PHE A 436 -9.10 14.35 16.41
CA PHE A 436 -8.05 13.51 15.85
C PHE A 436 -8.29 12.02 16.14
N GLU A 437 -8.65 11.64 17.37
CA GLU A 437 -8.96 10.24 17.69
C GLU A 437 -10.13 9.69 16.86
N LEU A 438 -11.21 10.47 16.74
CA LEU A 438 -12.38 10.17 15.92
C LEU A 438 -12.01 9.99 14.43
N MET A 439 -11.06 10.78 13.94
CA MET A 439 -10.58 10.73 12.55
C MET A 439 -9.48 9.68 12.29
N LYS A 440 -8.83 9.10 13.30
CA LYS A 440 -7.60 8.29 13.13
C LYS A 440 -7.77 7.16 12.10
N ASP A 441 -8.92 6.48 12.14
CA ASP A 441 -9.25 5.33 11.31
C ASP A 441 -9.48 5.75 9.85
N ALA A 442 -10.23 6.85 9.68
CA ALA A 442 -10.48 7.49 8.40
C ALA A 442 -9.17 8.00 7.77
N LEU A 443 -8.24 8.54 8.57
CA LEU A 443 -6.92 8.98 8.10
C LEU A 443 -6.00 7.82 7.71
N ALA A 444 -6.05 6.68 8.41
CA ALA A 444 -5.36 5.45 8.03
C ALA A 444 -5.94 4.83 6.74
N TYR A 445 -7.26 4.79 6.61
CA TYR A 445 -7.94 4.39 5.37
C TYR A 445 -7.53 5.29 4.19
N ARG A 446 -7.55 6.61 4.37
CA ARG A 446 -7.18 7.59 3.33
C ARG A 446 -5.80 7.32 2.72
N ILE A 447 -4.79 7.13 3.58
CA ILE A 447 -3.40 6.87 3.15
C ILE A 447 -3.34 5.66 2.21
N SER A 448 -4.12 4.63 2.53
CA SER A 448 -4.11 3.32 1.87
C SER A 448 -5.08 3.14 0.70
N HIS A 449 -5.73 4.23 0.26
CA HIS A 449 -6.70 4.24 -0.85
C HIS A 449 -6.62 5.47 -1.78
N THR A 450 -5.76 6.47 -1.51
CA THR A 450 -5.70 7.69 -2.33
C THR A 450 -4.83 7.50 -3.57
N SER A 451 -5.42 7.59 -4.77
CA SER A 451 -4.66 7.65 -6.02
C SER A 451 -3.95 9.00 -6.21
N ALA A 452 -2.82 9.01 -6.94
CA ALA A 452 -2.16 10.23 -7.41
C ALA A 452 -3.11 11.18 -8.18
N ALA A 453 -4.15 10.62 -8.81
CA ALA A 453 -5.14 11.37 -9.59
C ALA A 453 -6.18 12.12 -8.71
N GLU A 454 -6.38 11.70 -7.45
CA GLU A 454 -7.60 12.03 -6.69
C GLU A 454 -7.41 13.16 -5.66
N GLY A 455 -6.25 13.81 -5.64
CA GLY A 455 -5.98 15.01 -4.84
C GLY A 455 -4.66 14.99 -4.08
N GLY A 456 -4.14 13.80 -3.79
CA GLY A 456 -2.90 13.56 -3.04
C GLY A 456 -3.06 13.65 -1.52
N LEU A 457 -2.08 13.14 -0.78
CA LEU A 457 -2.21 12.82 0.65
C LEU A 457 -1.89 13.94 1.65
N LEU A 458 -1.56 15.13 1.18
CA LEU A 458 -0.91 16.18 2.00
C LEU A 458 -1.81 17.39 2.25
N LEU A 459 -1.86 17.86 3.50
CA LEU A 459 -2.51 19.10 3.92
C LEU A 459 -1.53 20.06 4.59
N SER A 460 -1.69 21.36 4.37
CA SER A 460 -0.90 22.40 5.05
C SER A 460 -1.23 22.49 6.54
N SER A 461 -0.33 23.04 7.36
CA SER A 461 -0.61 23.27 8.80
C SER A 461 -1.83 24.16 9.06
N GLN A 462 -2.29 24.96 8.08
CA GLN A 462 -3.53 25.71 8.23
C GLN A 462 -4.75 24.84 7.92
N GLN A 463 -4.71 24.03 6.87
CA GLN A 463 -5.81 23.10 6.57
C GLN A 463 -6.03 22.11 7.72
N TRP A 464 -4.94 21.58 8.32
CA TRP A 464 -5.03 20.77 9.53
C TRP A 464 -5.71 21.47 10.72
N ARG A 465 -5.61 22.81 10.87
CA ARG A 465 -6.33 23.53 11.94
C ARG A 465 -7.83 23.63 11.67
N ASP A 466 -8.24 23.70 10.41
CA ASP A 466 -9.65 23.73 10.04
C ASP A 466 -10.26 22.33 10.17
N VAL A 467 -9.56 21.28 9.73
CA VAL A 467 -9.93 19.86 9.93
C VAL A 467 -10.06 19.53 11.42
N LEU A 468 -9.04 19.85 12.24
CA LEU A 468 -9.10 19.62 13.69
C LEU A 468 -10.13 20.50 14.41
N ALA A 469 -10.60 21.60 13.79
CA ALA A 469 -11.75 22.38 14.27
C ALA A 469 -13.10 21.84 13.77
N GLY A 470 -13.11 20.68 13.11
CA GLY A 470 -14.30 19.96 12.64
C GLY A 470 -14.64 20.14 11.17
N ARG A 471 -13.98 21.05 10.42
CA ARG A 471 -14.38 21.43 9.06
C ARG A 471 -13.79 20.48 8.02
N VAL A 472 -14.65 19.79 7.26
CA VAL A 472 -14.20 18.77 6.29
C VAL A 472 -14.77 18.91 4.88
N ALA A 473 -15.89 19.62 4.67
CA ALA A 473 -16.44 19.86 3.33
C ALA A 473 -17.01 21.28 3.10
N ALA A 474 -17.21 21.60 1.83
CA ALA A 474 -17.55 22.93 1.32
C ALA A 474 -18.93 23.45 1.74
N HIS A 475 -19.04 24.77 1.79
CA HIS A 475 -20.32 25.47 1.65
C HIS A 475 -20.50 25.89 0.19
N SER A 476 -21.65 25.60 -0.42
CA SER A 476 -21.97 26.06 -1.77
C SER A 476 -22.02 27.60 -1.79
N GLY A 477 -21.05 28.24 -2.44
CA GLY A 477 -20.88 29.69 -2.39
C GLY A 477 -19.88 30.25 -3.41
N LYS A 478 -19.64 31.57 -3.33
CA LYS A 478 -18.64 32.24 -4.19
C LYS A 478 -17.23 31.84 -3.79
N ALA A 479 -16.35 31.62 -4.78
CA ALA A 479 -14.96 31.24 -4.56
C ALA A 479 -14.18 32.31 -3.77
N THR A 480 -14.07 32.12 -2.46
CA THR A 480 -13.18 32.88 -1.57
C THR A 480 -11.91 32.08 -1.28
N LYS A 481 -10.86 32.72 -0.77
CA LYS A 481 -9.65 32.01 -0.30
C LYS A 481 -9.95 30.98 0.80
N THR A 482 -10.96 31.24 1.63
CA THR A 482 -11.43 30.29 2.64
C THR A 482 -12.12 29.09 1.99
N GLN A 483 -12.94 29.33 0.96
CA GLN A 483 -13.67 28.30 0.23
C GLN A 483 -12.71 27.35 -0.50
N LEU A 484 -11.83 27.88 -1.36
CA LEU A 484 -10.85 27.08 -2.12
C LEU A 484 -9.98 26.17 -1.23
N ARG A 485 -9.65 26.63 -0.02
CA ARG A 485 -8.89 25.89 0.98
C ARG A 485 -9.69 24.76 1.63
N ILE A 486 -11.01 24.90 1.74
CA ILE A 486 -11.93 23.85 2.20
C ILE A 486 -12.24 22.88 1.05
N ASP A 487 -12.41 23.37 -0.18
CA ASP A 487 -12.53 22.53 -1.38
C ASP A 487 -11.29 21.61 -1.53
N ASP A 488 -10.08 22.15 -1.24
CA ASP A 488 -8.84 21.39 -1.16
C ASP A 488 -8.78 20.39 0.01
N ILE A 489 -9.46 20.66 1.15
CA ILE A 489 -9.57 19.72 2.27
C ILE A 489 -10.51 18.57 1.89
N GLU A 490 -11.70 18.90 1.39
CA GLU A 490 -12.74 17.95 1.01
C GLU A 490 -12.19 16.95 0.01
N ARG A 491 -11.57 17.42 -1.08
CA ARG A 491 -10.93 16.55 -2.08
C ARG A 491 -9.87 15.61 -1.48
N VAL A 492 -9.10 16.06 -0.50
CA VAL A 492 -8.05 15.22 0.14
C VAL A 492 -8.66 14.22 1.13
N LEU A 493 -9.77 14.56 1.79
CA LEU A 493 -10.44 13.68 2.76
C LEU A 493 -11.54 12.79 2.15
N GLN A 494 -12.03 13.11 0.94
CA GLN A 494 -13.19 12.46 0.33
C GLN A 494 -13.13 10.94 0.29
N PRO A 495 -12.01 10.26 -0.08
CA PRO A 495 -11.97 8.79 -0.04
C PRO A 495 -12.28 8.21 1.35
N ALA A 496 -11.89 8.91 2.41
CA ALA A 496 -12.20 8.53 3.78
C ALA A 496 -13.61 8.93 4.22
N LEU A 497 -14.09 10.13 3.84
CA LEU A 497 -15.45 10.56 4.11
C LEU A 497 -16.46 9.60 3.46
N SER A 498 -16.26 9.20 2.20
CA SER A 498 -17.14 8.24 1.51
C SER A 498 -17.07 6.83 2.12
N ALA A 499 -15.89 6.36 2.54
CA ALA A 499 -15.77 5.09 3.27
C ALA A 499 -16.41 5.12 4.66
N CYS A 500 -16.52 6.32 5.25
CA CYS A 500 -17.33 6.61 6.43
C CYS A 500 -18.82 6.88 6.12
N GLY A 501 -19.24 6.99 4.86
CA GLY A 501 -20.61 7.41 4.51
C GLY A 501 -20.95 8.85 4.94
N LEU A 502 -19.94 9.70 5.12
CA LEU A 502 -20.04 11.13 5.46
C LEU A 502 -20.01 12.04 4.21
N ASP A 503 -20.46 11.53 3.06
CA ASP A 503 -20.49 12.29 1.81
C ASP A 503 -21.37 13.55 1.96
N GLY A 504 -20.78 14.72 1.66
CA GLY A 504 -21.44 16.02 1.79
C GLY A 504 -21.58 16.55 3.23
N HIS A 505 -21.05 15.87 4.25
CA HIS A 505 -20.97 16.43 5.61
C HIS A 505 -19.96 17.57 5.66
N ARG A 506 -20.43 18.80 5.93
CA ARG A 506 -19.59 20.02 5.99
C ARG A 506 -18.64 20.02 7.18
N ASP A 507 -19.15 19.59 8.32
CA ASP A 507 -18.47 19.52 9.60
C ASP A 507 -18.64 18.10 10.18
N LEU A 508 -17.73 17.68 11.06
CA LEU A 508 -17.80 16.38 11.73
C LEU A 508 -19.11 16.25 12.53
N PRO A 509 -19.74 15.05 12.59
CA PRO A 509 -21.04 14.84 13.22
C PRO A 509 -20.94 14.75 14.76
N VAL A 510 -20.44 15.81 15.39
CA VAL A 510 -20.15 15.92 16.84
C VAL A 510 -20.75 17.23 17.37
N ASP A 511 -21.61 17.18 18.39
CA ASP A 511 -21.90 18.39 19.17
C ASP A 511 -20.66 18.70 20.04
N PRO A 512 -20.12 19.93 20.03
CA PRO A 512 -19.01 20.33 20.92
C PRO A 512 -19.24 20.07 22.42
N ARG A 513 -20.48 19.81 22.85
CA ARG A 513 -20.86 19.42 24.22
C ARG A 513 -20.62 17.93 24.52
N ASP A 514 -20.64 17.09 23.49
CA ASP A 514 -20.47 15.63 23.60
C ASP A 514 -18.99 15.21 23.53
N VAL A 515 -18.07 16.18 23.38
CA VAL A 515 -16.62 15.98 23.41
C VAL A 515 -16.19 15.49 24.81
N PRO A 516 -15.68 14.25 24.96
CA PRO A 516 -15.25 13.74 26.25
C PRO A 516 -13.98 14.44 26.75
N ALA A 517 -13.82 14.51 28.07
CA ALA A 517 -12.65 15.08 28.70
C ALA A 517 -11.44 14.11 28.62
N ILE A 518 -10.55 14.36 27.68
CA ILE A 518 -9.31 13.61 27.48
C ILE A 518 -8.30 14.00 28.57
N THR A 519 -7.80 12.99 29.29
CA THR A 519 -6.83 13.16 30.39
C THR A 519 -5.45 13.57 29.86
N ILE A 520 -4.59 14.14 30.72
CA ILE A 520 -3.23 14.54 30.30
C ILE A 520 -2.37 13.33 29.82
N PRO A 521 -2.39 12.15 30.48
CA PRO A 521 -1.74 10.95 29.94
C PRO A 521 -2.26 10.57 28.55
N ARG A 522 -3.58 10.59 28.35
CA ARG A 522 -4.17 10.25 27.04
C ARG A 522 -3.85 11.29 25.96
N ALA A 523 -3.87 12.57 26.29
CA ALA A 523 -3.46 13.65 25.39
C ALA A 523 -2.01 13.45 24.91
N ARG A 524 -1.11 13.02 25.81
CA ARG A 524 0.27 12.68 25.47
C ARG A 524 0.36 11.47 24.55
N GLU A 525 -0.38 10.39 24.80
CA GLU A 525 -0.44 9.22 23.92
C GLU A 525 -0.89 9.57 22.50
N ILE A 526 -1.93 10.40 22.37
CA ILE A 526 -2.43 10.88 21.08
C ILE A 526 -1.34 11.66 20.35
N ILE A 527 -0.76 12.67 21.00
CA ILE A 527 0.29 13.53 20.42
C ILE A 527 1.56 12.75 20.09
N TRP A 528 1.93 11.77 20.92
CA TRP A 528 3.03 10.84 20.64
C TRP A 528 2.73 10.00 19.39
N THR A 529 1.54 9.42 19.29
CA THR A 529 1.14 8.59 18.13
C THR A 529 1.15 9.40 16.83
N VAL A 530 0.68 10.66 16.88
CA VAL A 530 0.75 11.61 15.76
C VAL A 530 2.20 11.91 15.35
N ALA A 531 3.08 12.14 16.34
CA ALA A 531 4.49 12.43 16.10
C ALA A 531 5.23 11.23 15.51
N GLU A 532 5.04 10.04 16.07
CA GLU A 532 5.72 8.82 15.67
C GLU A 532 5.26 8.35 14.27
N MET A 533 3.96 8.44 13.95
CA MET A 533 3.49 8.22 12.57
C MET A 533 4.07 9.27 11.61
N GLY A 534 4.03 10.55 11.96
CA GLY A 534 4.58 11.64 11.15
C GLY A 534 6.07 11.43 10.83
N PHE A 535 6.87 11.14 11.84
CA PHE A 535 8.31 10.89 11.72
C PHE A 535 8.64 9.67 10.85
N ARG A 536 7.87 8.58 10.94
CA ARG A 536 8.07 7.36 10.12
C ARG A 536 7.87 7.60 8.63
N PHE A 537 6.80 8.32 8.25
CA PHE A 537 6.59 8.69 6.85
C PHE A 537 7.58 9.78 6.38
N GLU A 538 7.96 10.72 7.26
CA GLU A 538 8.97 11.74 6.95
C GLU A 538 10.36 11.13 6.71
N LEU A 539 10.75 10.08 7.44
CA LEU A 539 12.00 9.34 7.18
C LEU A 539 11.95 8.59 5.85
N LEU A 540 10.85 7.90 5.53
CA LEU A 540 10.68 7.24 4.22
C LEU A 540 10.90 8.20 3.07
N SER A 541 10.27 9.37 3.16
CA SER A 541 10.27 10.36 2.08
C SER A 541 11.59 11.15 2.00
N LEU A 542 12.27 11.34 3.14
CA LEU A 542 13.62 11.90 3.14
C LEU A 542 14.64 10.91 2.59
N ASP A 543 14.60 9.63 2.96
CA ASP A 543 15.55 8.64 2.42
C ASP A 543 15.42 8.52 0.90
N HIS A 544 14.18 8.52 0.37
CA HIS A 544 13.98 8.48 -1.07
C HIS A 544 14.55 9.72 -1.76
N ARG A 545 14.24 10.92 -1.26
CA ARG A 545 14.70 12.19 -1.86
C ARG A 545 16.20 12.47 -1.68
N ALA A 546 16.83 11.97 -0.62
CA ALA A 546 18.24 12.20 -0.31
C ALA A 546 19.20 11.16 -0.92
N SER A 547 18.73 9.92 -1.15
CA SER A 547 19.52 8.84 -1.77
C SER A 547 19.13 8.52 -3.23
N GLY A 548 17.90 8.83 -3.64
CA GLY A 548 17.32 8.39 -4.91
C GLY A 548 16.89 6.91 -4.93
N LEU A 549 16.95 6.21 -3.79
CA LEU A 549 16.69 4.77 -3.69
C LEU A 549 15.31 4.49 -3.05
N SER A 550 14.63 3.42 -3.45
CA SER A 550 13.39 2.98 -2.79
C SER A 550 13.71 1.89 -1.76
N ARG A 551 13.76 2.26 -0.47
CA ARG A 551 14.30 1.40 0.61
C ARG A 551 13.37 1.25 1.82
N GLY A 552 12.06 1.22 1.58
CA GLY A 552 11.05 1.26 2.64
C GLY A 552 11.20 0.20 3.74
N VAL A 553 11.74 -1.00 3.45
CA VAL A 553 12.05 -2.01 4.46
C VAL A 553 13.18 -1.56 5.40
N ALA A 554 14.24 -0.94 4.89
CA ALA A 554 15.36 -0.46 5.69
C ALA A 554 15.00 0.78 6.53
N CYS A 555 14.15 1.67 5.99
CA CYS A 555 13.55 2.77 6.76
C CYS A 555 12.70 2.25 7.92
N ARG A 556 11.81 1.28 7.67
CA ARG A 556 10.97 0.65 8.71
C ARG A 556 11.79 -0.13 9.74
N ALA A 557 12.94 -0.68 9.34
CA ALA A 557 13.88 -1.31 10.26
C ALA A 557 14.55 -0.33 11.24
N CYS A 558 14.53 0.99 11.02
CA CYS A 558 15.07 1.96 12.00
C CYS A 558 14.28 2.01 13.32
N PHE A 559 13.10 1.38 13.39
CA PHE A 559 12.18 1.41 14.53
C PHE A 559 12.08 0.04 15.22
N PRO A 560 11.55 -0.03 16.47
CA PRO A 560 11.40 -1.31 17.18
C PRO A 560 10.26 -2.19 16.64
N SER A 561 9.28 -1.58 15.95
CA SER A 561 8.22 -2.23 15.18
C SER A 561 8.24 -1.66 13.75
N PRO A 562 8.08 -2.47 12.69
CA PRO A 562 8.12 -1.99 11.31
C PRO A 562 6.87 -1.22 10.88
N ARG A 563 5.77 -1.28 11.64
CA ARG A 563 4.47 -0.70 11.25
C ARG A 563 4.55 0.83 11.05
N LEU A 564 3.88 1.34 10.02
CA LEU A 564 3.77 2.80 9.78
C LEU A 564 2.52 3.43 10.42
N LEU A 565 1.51 2.61 10.71
CA LEU A 565 0.21 2.97 11.30
C LEU A 565 -0.07 2.02 12.47
N GLU A 566 -0.95 2.42 13.40
CA GLU A 566 -1.28 1.65 14.61
C GLU A 566 -0.05 1.13 15.36
N ILE A 567 0.75 2.10 15.80
CA ILE A 567 2.05 1.87 16.41
C ILE A 567 1.83 1.56 17.89
N PRO A 568 2.20 0.36 18.38
CA PRO A 568 1.98 -0.02 19.78
C PRO A 568 2.65 0.96 20.76
N LEU A 569 1.95 1.30 21.85
CA LEU A 569 2.40 2.33 22.81
C LEU A 569 3.70 1.98 23.54
N ASP A 570 4.07 0.69 23.65
CA ASP A 570 5.36 0.27 24.22
C ASP A 570 6.56 0.83 23.44
N ASN A 571 6.39 1.14 22.15
CA ASN A 571 7.42 1.78 21.33
C ASN A 571 7.78 3.18 21.84
N SER A 572 6.90 3.85 22.60
CA SER A 572 7.17 5.19 23.18
C SER A 572 8.23 5.22 24.28
N LYS A 573 8.76 4.05 24.66
CA LYS A 573 9.89 3.86 25.58
C LYS A 573 11.07 3.11 24.92
N ARG A 574 11.02 2.85 23.61
CA ARG A 574 11.93 1.96 22.87
C ARG A 574 12.49 2.62 21.61
N GLY A 575 13.60 2.09 21.09
CA GLY A 575 14.30 2.67 19.94
C GLY A 575 14.63 4.14 20.20
N PHE A 576 14.43 5.03 19.23
CA PHE A 576 14.65 6.48 19.40
C PHE A 576 13.97 7.10 20.63
N ALA A 577 12.83 6.57 21.08
CA ALA A 577 12.09 7.10 22.24
C ALA A 577 12.66 6.64 23.60
N SER A 578 13.69 5.78 23.62
CA SER A 578 14.23 5.26 24.88
C SER A 578 15.01 6.30 25.69
N SER A 579 15.09 6.06 27.00
CA SER A 579 15.73 6.96 27.96
C SER A 579 17.26 6.96 27.86
N THR A 580 17.89 5.81 27.64
CA THR A 580 19.34 5.67 27.54
C THR A 580 19.83 5.85 26.10
N VAL A 581 21.07 6.31 25.92
CA VAL A 581 21.68 6.37 24.57
C VAL A 581 21.99 4.98 24.04
N GLN A 582 22.26 4.02 24.93
CA GLN A 582 22.53 2.62 24.63
C GLN A 582 21.32 1.94 23.96
N ASP A 583 20.10 2.21 24.44
CA ASP A 583 18.85 1.67 23.88
C ASP A 583 18.40 2.40 22.60
N ARG A 584 18.76 3.69 22.46
CA ARG A 584 18.55 4.45 21.21
C ARG A 584 19.53 4.04 20.11
N HIS A 585 20.77 3.70 20.47
CA HIS A 585 21.87 3.43 19.54
C HIS A 585 21.53 2.46 18.39
N PRO A 586 20.86 1.30 18.58
CA PRO A 586 20.47 0.43 17.48
C PRO A 586 19.57 1.09 16.42
N SER A 587 18.79 2.10 16.81
CA SER A 587 17.94 2.88 15.88
C SER A 587 18.79 3.93 15.17
N SER A 588 19.61 4.68 15.93
CA SER A 588 20.56 5.68 15.42
C SER A 588 21.57 5.09 14.44
N LEU A 589 22.06 3.86 14.67
CA LEU A 589 22.98 3.14 13.78
C LEU A 589 22.32 2.66 12.49
N ARG A 590 21.04 2.26 12.53
CA ARG A 590 20.29 1.91 11.31
C ARG A 590 20.02 3.15 10.45
N LEU A 591 19.66 4.27 11.08
CA LEU A 591 19.51 5.56 10.40
C LEU A 591 20.85 6.08 9.83
N ALA A 592 21.94 5.99 10.60
CA ALA A 592 23.29 6.30 10.14
C ALA A 592 23.69 5.52 8.87
N ARG A 593 23.28 4.25 8.77
CA ARG A 593 23.55 3.40 7.60
C ARG A 593 22.73 3.78 6.37
N LEU A 594 21.48 4.25 6.53
CA LEU A 594 20.73 4.86 5.42
C LEU A 594 21.43 6.13 4.90
N MET A 595 21.90 6.97 5.83
CA MET A 595 22.58 8.23 5.55
C MET A 595 23.91 8.08 4.80
N LEU A 596 24.53 6.90 4.75
CA LEU A 596 25.79 6.70 4.01
C LEU A 596 25.62 6.95 2.50
N ASP A 597 24.43 6.71 1.96
CA ASP A 597 24.06 6.98 0.57
C ASP A 597 23.46 8.39 0.36
N TRP A 598 23.34 9.19 1.41
CA TRP A 598 22.86 10.58 1.31
C TRP A 598 24.02 11.51 0.93
N LYS A 599 23.70 12.56 0.17
CA LYS A 599 24.68 13.56 -0.26
C LYS A 599 25.31 14.26 0.96
N ASP A 600 26.60 14.61 0.84
CA ASP A 600 27.38 15.38 1.82
C ASP A 600 27.42 14.81 3.26
N VAL A 601 27.08 13.53 3.46
CA VAL A 601 27.00 12.90 4.81
C VAL A 601 28.28 13.11 5.66
N PRO A 602 28.15 13.61 6.91
CA PRO A 602 29.27 13.95 7.79
C PRO A 602 30.27 12.82 8.04
N ARG A 603 31.55 13.22 8.22
CA ARG A 603 32.67 12.31 8.53
C ARG A 603 32.38 11.39 9.72
N ALA A 604 31.85 11.93 10.82
CA ALA A 604 31.52 11.16 12.02
C ALA A 604 30.51 10.02 11.72
N ILE A 605 29.50 10.26 10.88
CA ILE A 605 28.54 9.22 10.48
C ILE A 605 29.25 8.16 9.63
N ARG A 606 30.09 8.57 8.67
CA ARG A 606 30.84 7.63 7.81
C ARG A 606 31.78 6.72 8.61
N GLU A 607 32.50 7.26 9.58
CA GLU A 607 33.47 6.51 10.37
C GLU A 607 32.78 5.62 11.42
N LEU A 608 31.85 6.16 12.21
CA LEU A 608 31.20 5.42 13.29
C LEU A 608 30.25 4.33 12.75
N ALA A 609 29.50 4.55 11.67
CA ALA A 609 28.51 3.57 11.18
C ALA A 609 29.11 2.21 10.73
N GLN A 610 30.43 2.16 10.52
CA GLN A 610 31.22 0.99 10.14
C GLN A 610 31.86 0.25 11.33
N GLN A 611 31.79 0.79 12.56
CA GLN A 611 32.43 0.20 13.74
C GLN A 611 31.70 -1.04 14.28
N SER A 612 32.47 -1.99 14.80
CA SER A 612 32.01 -3.21 15.48
C SER A 612 31.98 -3.08 17.00
N GLU A 613 32.84 -2.26 17.57
CA GLU A 613 32.96 -1.99 19.01
C GLU A 613 32.51 -0.56 19.31
N TRP A 614 31.87 -0.35 20.45
CA TRP A 614 31.14 0.89 20.75
C TRP A 614 31.27 1.29 22.22
N SER A 615 31.84 2.47 22.49
CA SER A 615 31.73 3.11 23.82
C SER A 615 30.46 3.94 23.93
N ALA A 616 30.08 4.33 25.16
CA ALA A 616 28.96 5.25 25.37
C ALA A 616 29.21 6.66 24.77
N GLU A 617 30.48 7.05 24.59
CA GLU A 617 30.88 8.30 23.94
C GLU A 617 30.71 8.22 22.42
N ASP A 618 31.08 7.09 21.79
CA ASP A 618 30.84 6.84 20.36
C ASP A 618 29.34 6.79 20.04
N MET A 619 28.55 6.12 20.89
CA MET A 619 27.09 6.07 20.75
C MET A 619 26.45 7.46 20.82
N SER A 620 26.93 8.32 21.73
CA SER A 620 26.46 9.69 21.90
C SER A 620 26.88 10.58 20.73
N THR A 621 28.13 10.44 20.26
CA THR A 621 28.68 11.17 19.12
C THR A 621 27.97 10.80 17.82
N LEU A 622 27.65 9.52 17.62
CA LEU A 622 26.83 9.06 16.50
C LEU A 622 25.42 9.67 16.56
N GLU A 623 24.76 9.62 17.72
CA GLU A 623 23.41 10.18 17.87
C GLU A 623 23.37 11.69 17.59
N GLU A 624 24.32 12.47 18.11
CA GLU A 624 24.36 13.92 17.89
C GLU A 624 24.69 14.28 16.42
N ALA A 625 25.50 13.46 15.74
CA ALA A 625 25.76 13.62 14.32
C ALA A 625 24.53 13.27 13.47
N VAL A 626 23.87 12.13 13.76
CA VAL A 626 22.70 11.61 13.04
C VAL A 626 21.49 12.54 13.19
N THR A 627 21.16 12.96 14.41
CA THR A 627 20.01 13.86 14.66
C THR A 627 20.21 15.23 13.99
N ARG A 628 21.39 15.84 14.12
CA ARG A 628 21.74 17.10 13.46
C ARG A 628 21.66 16.99 11.94
N PHE A 629 22.25 15.93 11.36
CA PHE A 629 22.21 15.73 9.91
C PHE A 629 20.80 15.47 9.40
N TYR A 630 19.99 14.65 10.10
CA TYR A 630 18.57 14.46 9.75
C TYR A 630 17.79 15.77 9.73
N CYS A 631 17.84 16.56 10.80
CA CYS A 631 17.07 17.81 10.91
C CYS A 631 17.50 18.84 9.86
N GLN A 632 18.79 18.90 9.51
CA GLN A 632 19.30 19.78 8.46
C GLN A 632 18.86 19.30 7.07
N GLN A 633 19.06 18.02 6.72
CA GLN A 633 18.64 17.46 5.42
C GLN A 633 17.12 17.54 5.23
N PHE A 634 16.33 17.28 6.29
CA PHE A 634 14.88 17.45 6.23
C PHE A 634 14.49 18.91 5.91
N TYR A 635 15.19 19.90 6.51
CA TYR A 635 14.93 21.30 6.17
C TYR A 635 15.34 21.65 4.73
N GLU A 636 16.46 21.13 4.23
CA GLU A 636 16.93 21.37 2.87
C GLU A 636 15.98 20.80 1.80
N HIS A 637 15.41 19.63 2.05
CA HIS A 637 14.46 18.94 1.16
C HIS A 637 12.99 19.37 1.33
N PHE A 638 12.51 19.73 2.54
CA PHE A 638 11.09 19.99 2.82
C PHE A 638 10.76 21.40 3.36
N GLY A 639 11.76 22.16 3.81
CA GLY A 639 11.62 23.59 4.12
C GLY A 639 10.87 23.96 5.38
N ARG A 640 10.69 23.00 6.27
CA ARG A 640 10.08 23.14 7.58
C ARG A 640 10.89 22.34 8.59
N ALA A 641 10.62 22.53 9.88
CA ALA A 641 11.05 21.59 10.89
C ALA A 641 10.47 20.19 10.57
N ALA A 642 11.29 19.16 10.79
CA ALA A 642 10.84 17.78 10.82
C ALA A 642 9.90 17.56 12.02
N VAL A 643 9.01 16.58 11.89
CA VAL A 643 8.46 15.89 13.06
C VAL A 643 9.56 15.01 13.63
N VAL A 644 9.86 15.20 14.91
CA VAL A 644 10.89 14.44 15.65
C VAL A 644 10.22 13.47 16.63
N PRO A 645 10.89 12.35 16.98
CA PRO A 645 10.36 11.41 17.95
C PRO A 645 10.16 12.06 19.33
N LEU A 646 9.23 11.50 20.09
CA LEU A 646 8.86 11.90 21.45
C LEU A 646 8.87 10.66 22.36
N ARG A 647 8.89 10.86 23.68
CA ARG A 647 8.85 9.80 24.69
C ARG A 647 7.63 9.92 25.62
N LEU A 648 7.13 8.79 26.13
CA LEU A 648 6.14 8.77 27.22
C LEU A 648 6.80 8.28 28.52
N GLU A 649 6.41 8.89 29.63
CA GLU A 649 7.05 8.68 30.94
C GLU A 649 6.10 8.10 31.99
N HIS A 650 4.79 8.11 31.73
CA HIS A 650 3.81 7.42 32.56
C HIS A 650 3.84 5.91 32.27
N GLU A 651 3.38 5.10 33.22
CA GLU A 651 3.02 3.71 32.93
C GLU A 651 1.62 3.65 32.32
N PHE A 652 1.42 2.69 31.41
CA PHE A 652 0.14 2.48 30.75
C PHE A 652 -0.82 1.78 31.71
N GLU A 653 -2.06 2.25 31.76
CA GLU A 653 -3.16 1.50 32.36
C GLU A 653 -3.55 0.37 31.38
N ASN A 654 -3.63 -0.87 31.87
CA ASN A 654 -3.92 -2.09 31.09
C ASN A 654 -5.42 -2.27 30.81
#